data_AF-A0A2V6Q1N1-F1
#
_entry.id   AF-A0A2V6Q1N1-F1
#
_cell.length_a   1.000
_cell.length_b   1.000
_cell.length_c   1.000
_cell.angle_alpha   90.00
_cell.angle_beta   90.00
_cell.angle_gamma   90.00
#
_symmetry.space_group_name_H-M   'P 1'
#
loop_
_entity.id
_entity.type
_entity.pdbx_description
1 polymer ?
#
loop_
_entity_poly.entity_id
_entity_poly.type
_entity_poly.pdbx_seq_one_letter_code
_entity_poly.pdbx_strand_id
1 'polypeptide(L)'
;MKAEEQRLKEAVERSAHWRRWGPYLSERQWGTVREDYSPYGTAWEFFPHDHARSRAYRWGEDGLAGFSDNHQRLCFALTLWNEHDAILKERLFGLTGNEGNHGEDVKEYYFYLDSTPTHSYMKWLYKYPQAAFPYGPLIEENRRRDRGQPECELLDTGVFDGDRYFDIAVEYAKAAPDDILVRITATNRGPDRAPLHLLPTLWFRNTWSWDVGAPRPRLRESASRPGWRAIEAEHVTLGRRWLSVEGAAELLFTENDTNKQRLWGAPNTSAYVKDGIDDYVVHNRMDAVNPARVGTKAAAHYKLSLAPGETATLHLRLSDVAPTRDPFGKAFDAMMAERLQDADEFYERFGKQGVSDDTKNVLRQAFAGLLWSKQFYHLDVKRWQQGDPTEPPPPPMRLKGRNREWLHLYNEDVISMPDKWEYPWYAAWDLAFHCIPLAMIDPEFAKSQLILFLREWYMHPNGQIPAYEWAFGDVNPPVHAWAVWRVYKIDRNVNGVPDRLFLERAFQKLLLNFTWWVNRKDFQGNNVFEGGFLGLDNIGVFDRSAPLPGGGRLEQSDGTSWMAMYCLNMLAIALELSAENPAYEDVASKFFEHFVYIAKAMNELGDGQALWDEEDGFYYDILNMPGDVRRLKVRSMVGLIPLFAVETLEPELVDRLPGFKRRMQWFIDNRPEFRGHVATRVGAGGGVRRLLSIVRRPQLLRVLGYMLDRDEFLSSHGIRALSRYHREHPYVLQIEGAEHRVDYEPAESRTGLFGGNSNWRGPVWFPVNYLLIESLQKFHHFYGDDLKVECPIGSSRLLNLWEVAAELSRGLTRLFLRGRDGRRPIYGGSARFQNDPHWRDLILFYEYFHGDDGSGIGANHQTGWTGLVAKLIEQSGE
;
A
#
# COMPACT_ATOMS: atom_id res chain seq x y z
N MET A 1 8.02 10.69 28.68
CA MET A 1 7.63 10.75 27.26
C MET A 1 8.92 10.74 26.48
N LYS A 2 9.10 9.74 25.63
CA LYS A 2 10.32 9.58 24.83
C LYS A 2 10.42 10.70 23.78
N ALA A 3 11.60 10.94 23.21
CA ALA A 3 11.82 12.08 22.30
C ALA A 3 10.86 12.09 21.09
N GLU A 4 10.65 10.94 20.46
CA GLU A 4 9.76 10.84 19.30
C GLU A 4 8.27 11.02 19.65
N GLU A 5 7.85 10.56 20.84
CA GLU A 5 6.47 10.78 21.33
C GLU A 5 6.18 12.26 21.55
N GLN A 6 7.19 13.00 22.05
CA GLN A 6 7.09 14.45 22.21
C GLN A 6 6.95 15.14 20.84
N ARG A 7 7.70 14.74 19.81
CA ARG A 7 7.55 15.31 18.44
C ARG A 7 6.19 15.01 17.83
N LEU A 8 5.66 13.79 18.07
CA LEU A 8 4.31 13.43 17.63
C LEU A 8 3.26 14.34 18.28
N LYS A 9 3.38 14.55 19.59
CA LYS A 9 2.51 15.48 20.32
C LYS A 9 2.58 16.90 19.75
N GLU A 10 3.79 17.42 19.52
CA GLU A 10 3.99 18.76 18.93
C GLU A 10 3.40 18.89 17.53
N ALA A 11 3.51 17.84 16.71
CA ALA A 11 2.92 17.80 15.38
C ALA A 11 1.38 17.84 15.42
N VAL A 12 0.78 17.17 16.40
CA VAL A 12 -0.68 17.13 16.62
C VAL A 12 -1.19 18.47 17.15
N GLU A 13 -0.50 19.03 18.14
CA GLU A 13 -0.81 20.36 18.72
C GLU A 13 -0.47 21.51 17.76
N ARG A 14 0.21 21.22 16.65
CA ARG A 14 0.70 22.18 15.66
C ARG A 14 1.65 23.23 16.26
N SER A 15 2.36 22.88 17.34
CA SER A 15 3.40 23.71 17.93
C SER A 15 4.74 23.58 17.19
N ALA A 16 4.96 22.45 16.49
CA ALA A 16 6.07 22.26 15.56
C ALA A 16 5.64 21.45 14.32
N HIS A 17 6.17 21.78 13.14
CA HIS A 17 5.77 21.16 11.88
C HIS A 17 6.68 20.00 11.46
N TRP A 18 6.91 19.03 12.36
CA TRP A 18 7.83 17.91 12.10
C TRP A 18 7.51 17.12 10.81
N ARG A 19 6.23 17.02 10.45
CA ARG A 19 5.76 16.32 9.23
C ARG A 19 5.87 17.15 7.95
N ARG A 20 6.37 18.40 8.01
CA ARG A 20 6.53 19.23 6.81
C ARG A 20 7.44 18.57 5.80
N TRP A 21 8.52 17.93 6.25
CA TRP A 21 9.50 17.28 5.39
C TRP A 21 9.46 15.76 5.58
N GLY A 22 9.57 14.99 4.49
CA GLY A 22 9.51 13.54 4.54
C GLY A 22 9.76 12.89 3.18
N PRO A 23 9.62 11.55 3.08
CA PRO A 23 9.93 10.75 1.90
C PRO A 23 8.87 10.85 0.79
N TYR A 24 8.33 12.05 0.57
CA TYR A 24 7.08 12.24 -0.16
C TYR A 24 7.22 12.19 -1.69
N LEU A 25 8.42 11.96 -2.22
CA LEU A 25 8.63 11.65 -3.63
C LEU A 25 8.16 10.24 -3.94
N SER A 26 7.58 10.08 -5.13
CA SER A 26 7.34 8.76 -5.69
C SER A 26 8.69 8.10 -6.05
N GLU A 27 8.73 6.78 -6.10
CA GLU A 27 9.85 6.08 -6.74
C GLU A 27 9.65 6.00 -8.26
N ARG A 28 8.40 6.13 -8.73
CA ARG A 28 8.02 6.22 -10.14
C ARG A 28 6.90 7.24 -10.37
N GLN A 29 7.17 8.28 -11.17
CA GLN A 29 6.14 9.24 -11.59
C GLN A 29 5.78 9.09 -13.09
N TRP A 30 6.70 8.57 -13.89
CA TRP A 30 6.44 8.20 -15.29
C TRP A 30 5.45 7.04 -15.40
N GLY A 31 4.74 6.94 -16.53
CA GLY A 31 3.76 5.88 -16.78
C GLY A 31 2.49 5.93 -15.92
N THR A 32 2.27 6.99 -15.14
CA THR A 32 1.08 7.13 -14.26
C THR A 32 -0.11 7.75 -14.99
N VAL A 33 -1.33 7.45 -14.54
CA VAL A 33 -2.56 7.98 -15.18
C VAL A 33 -2.64 9.49 -15.06
N ARG A 34 -2.22 10.06 -13.92
CA ARG A 34 -2.17 11.51 -13.74
C ARG A 34 -1.25 12.22 -14.74
N GLU A 35 -0.17 11.57 -15.20
CA GLU A 35 0.72 12.12 -16.25
C GLU A 35 0.26 11.79 -17.68
N ASP A 36 -0.86 11.06 -17.86
CA ASP A 36 -1.37 10.64 -19.15
C ASP A 36 -2.26 11.69 -19.83
N TYR A 37 -1.82 12.16 -20.99
CA TYR A 37 -2.58 13.07 -21.87
C TYR A 37 -2.85 12.46 -23.25
N SER A 38 -2.74 11.13 -23.38
CA SER A 38 -3.06 10.37 -24.60
C SER A 38 -4.56 10.35 -24.91
N PRO A 39 -4.97 10.08 -26.18
CA PRO A 39 -6.38 10.00 -26.55
C PRO A 39 -7.14 8.81 -25.93
N TYR A 40 -6.45 7.72 -25.58
CA TYR A 40 -7.09 6.45 -25.22
C TYR A 40 -6.67 5.88 -23.85
N GLY A 41 -5.96 6.63 -23.01
CA GLY A 41 -5.58 6.14 -21.69
C GLY A 41 -4.32 5.28 -21.68
N THR A 42 -3.41 5.44 -22.63
CA THR A 42 -2.17 4.65 -22.76
C THR A 42 -1.04 5.30 -21.96
N ALA A 43 -1.18 5.30 -20.63
CA ALA A 43 -0.32 6.04 -19.71
C ALA A 43 1.16 5.64 -19.81
N TRP A 44 1.42 4.33 -19.86
CA TRP A 44 2.76 3.75 -19.95
C TRP A 44 3.50 4.19 -21.23
N GLU A 45 2.83 4.20 -22.38
CA GLU A 45 3.41 4.62 -23.66
C GLU A 45 3.48 6.14 -23.82
N PHE A 46 2.59 6.89 -23.17
CA PHE A 46 2.52 8.34 -23.31
C PHE A 46 3.66 9.06 -22.60
N PHE A 47 4.03 8.58 -21.42
CA PHE A 47 5.13 9.13 -20.64
C PHE A 47 6.03 7.99 -20.12
N PRO A 48 6.80 7.34 -21.02
CA PRO A 48 7.66 6.22 -20.66
C PRO A 48 8.88 6.69 -19.85
N HIS A 49 9.58 5.73 -19.24
CA HIS A 49 10.83 5.97 -18.50
C HIS A 49 11.86 6.79 -19.31
N ASP A 50 11.99 6.56 -20.63
CA ASP A 50 12.96 7.29 -21.45
C ASP A 50 12.72 8.81 -21.45
N HIS A 51 11.46 9.23 -21.44
CA HIS A 51 11.09 10.64 -21.41
C HIS A 51 11.31 11.26 -20.02
N ALA A 52 11.30 10.48 -18.94
CA ALA A 52 11.35 10.94 -17.55
C ALA A 52 12.54 11.87 -17.24
N ARG A 53 13.72 11.61 -17.83
CA ARG A 53 14.92 12.45 -17.63
C ARG A 53 14.82 13.81 -18.30
N SER A 54 14.01 13.92 -19.35
CA SER A 54 13.97 15.10 -20.23
C SER A 54 12.63 15.85 -20.18
N ARG A 55 11.59 15.28 -19.59
CA ARG A 55 10.24 15.85 -19.51
C ARG A 55 9.87 16.20 -18.07
N ALA A 56 9.43 17.43 -17.83
CA ALA A 56 8.91 17.84 -16.52
C ALA A 56 7.58 17.14 -16.21
N TYR A 57 7.38 16.74 -14.97
CA TYR A 57 6.13 16.16 -14.49
C TYR A 57 5.14 17.26 -14.09
N ARG A 58 3.84 17.02 -14.31
CA ARG A 58 2.81 18.01 -13.98
C ARG A 58 2.29 17.85 -12.56
N TRP A 59 2.13 16.62 -12.10
CA TRP A 59 1.33 16.29 -10.92
C TRP A 59 2.18 15.83 -9.74
N GLY A 60 3.38 15.32 -9.99
CA GLY A 60 4.31 14.87 -8.95
C GLY A 60 5.77 15.03 -9.36
N GLU A 61 6.65 14.32 -8.66
CA GLU A 61 8.08 14.16 -8.95
C GLU A 61 8.53 12.77 -8.43
N ASP A 62 9.59 12.23 -9.03
CA ASP A 62 10.26 10.99 -8.58
C ASP A 62 11.74 11.21 -8.29
N GLY A 63 12.35 10.30 -7.52
CA GLY A 63 13.80 10.30 -7.30
C GLY A 63 14.28 9.33 -6.22
N LEU A 64 15.52 8.86 -6.34
CA LEU A 64 16.14 7.90 -5.41
C LEU A 64 16.28 8.45 -4.00
N ALA A 65 15.80 7.69 -3.01
CA ALA A 65 15.76 8.09 -1.60
C ALA A 65 15.14 9.49 -1.43
N GLY A 66 14.12 9.79 -2.25
CA GLY A 66 13.61 11.14 -2.42
C GLY A 66 12.97 11.74 -1.16
N PHE A 67 13.15 13.04 -0.99
CA PHE A 67 12.72 13.81 0.18
C PHE A 67 12.18 15.18 -0.25
N SER A 68 11.04 15.60 0.28
CA SER A 68 10.47 16.92 -0.03
C SER A 68 9.66 17.50 1.10
N ASP A 69 9.27 18.77 0.95
CA ASP A 69 8.17 19.29 1.74
C ASP A 69 6.84 18.61 1.36
N ASN A 70 5.83 18.73 2.22
CA ASN A 70 4.54 18.05 2.13
C ASN A 70 3.63 18.59 1.01
N HIS A 71 4.07 19.60 0.25
CA HIS A 71 3.44 20.03 -1.01
C HIS A 71 4.33 19.77 -2.23
N GLN A 72 5.44 19.05 -2.03
CA GLN A 72 6.45 18.72 -3.04
C GLN A 72 6.84 19.96 -3.87
N ARG A 73 7.13 21.06 -3.19
CA ARG A 73 7.59 22.31 -3.80
C ARG A 73 9.08 22.23 -4.03
N LEU A 74 9.85 21.91 -2.98
CA LEU A 74 11.29 21.68 -3.04
C LEU A 74 11.59 20.20 -2.81
N CYS A 75 12.25 19.59 -3.79
CA CYS A 75 12.59 18.18 -3.83
C CYS A 75 14.10 18.00 -3.70
N PHE A 76 14.50 16.93 -3.02
CA PHE A 76 15.86 16.46 -2.89
C PHE A 76 15.89 14.95 -3.17
N ALA A 77 16.89 14.49 -3.91
CA ALA A 77 17.12 13.06 -4.14
C ALA A 77 18.59 12.80 -4.50
N LEU A 78 18.97 11.53 -4.43
CA LEU A 78 20.29 11.10 -4.88
C LEU A 78 20.29 10.84 -6.38
N THR A 79 21.40 11.18 -7.04
CA THR A 79 21.67 10.80 -8.43
C THR A 79 23.05 10.14 -8.49
N LEU A 80 23.17 9.07 -9.28
CA LEU A 80 24.36 8.22 -9.34
C LEU A 80 24.85 8.06 -10.77
N TRP A 81 26.15 7.81 -10.93
CA TRP A 81 26.74 7.37 -12.19
C TRP A 81 28.00 6.55 -11.93
N ASN A 82 28.12 5.40 -12.58
CA ASN A 82 29.25 4.47 -12.46
C ASN A 82 30.27 4.60 -13.62
N GLU A 83 30.21 5.69 -14.40
CA GLU A 83 30.97 5.91 -15.66
C GLU A 83 30.60 4.98 -16.83
N HIS A 84 29.71 4.02 -16.61
CA HIS A 84 29.32 3.01 -17.60
C HIS A 84 27.86 3.14 -18.06
N ASP A 85 26.98 3.62 -17.19
CA ASP A 85 25.57 3.84 -17.53
C ASP A 85 25.45 4.91 -18.62
N ALA A 86 24.54 4.67 -19.57
CA ALA A 86 24.28 5.58 -20.68
C ALA A 86 23.51 6.85 -20.26
N ILE A 87 23.02 6.89 -19.02
CA ILE A 87 22.28 7.98 -18.39
C ILE A 87 22.62 8.04 -16.90
N LEU A 88 22.37 9.18 -16.26
CA LEU A 88 22.38 9.30 -14.81
C LEU A 88 21.25 8.44 -14.20
N LYS A 89 21.60 7.70 -13.15
CA LYS A 89 20.62 6.98 -12.34
C LYS A 89 19.98 7.96 -11.35
N GLU A 90 18.92 8.61 -11.80
CA GLU A 90 18.11 9.57 -11.02
C GLU A 90 16.87 8.93 -10.37
N ARG A 91 16.43 7.79 -10.90
CA ARG A 91 15.18 7.11 -10.56
C ARG A 91 15.30 5.61 -10.80
N LEU A 92 14.45 4.85 -10.13
CA LEU A 92 14.40 3.40 -10.27
C LEU A 92 13.78 3.01 -11.62
N PHE A 93 14.41 2.05 -12.29
CA PHE A 93 13.93 1.45 -13.52
C PHE A 93 13.14 0.16 -13.27
N GLY A 94 12.23 -0.13 -14.20
CA GLY A 94 11.49 -1.36 -14.26
C GLY A 94 10.59 -1.39 -15.50
N LEU A 95 9.78 -2.43 -15.59
CA LEU A 95 8.93 -2.71 -16.75
C LEU A 95 7.54 -2.12 -16.55
N THR A 96 6.94 -1.62 -17.63
CA THR A 96 5.51 -1.27 -17.66
C THR A 96 4.65 -2.53 -17.74
N GLY A 97 3.33 -2.39 -17.49
CA GLY A 97 2.40 -3.53 -17.57
C GLY A 97 2.34 -4.22 -18.93
N ASN A 98 2.74 -3.54 -20.01
CA ASN A 98 2.82 -4.12 -21.35
C ASN A 98 4.21 -4.72 -21.68
N GLU A 99 5.19 -4.57 -20.79
CA GLU A 99 6.58 -5.01 -21.00
C GLU A 99 6.95 -6.24 -20.16
N GLY A 100 6.47 -6.35 -18.93
CA GLY A 100 6.67 -7.55 -18.13
C GLY A 100 5.74 -8.68 -18.55
N ASN A 101 6.23 -9.93 -18.46
CA ASN A 101 5.42 -11.11 -18.73
C ASN A 101 4.28 -11.28 -17.72
N HIS A 102 4.47 -10.78 -16.48
CA HIS A 102 3.41 -10.67 -15.46
C HIS A 102 3.12 -9.21 -15.06
N GLY A 103 3.48 -8.24 -15.90
CA GLY A 103 3.05 -6.85 -15.74
C GLY A 103 4.10 -5.86 -15.29
N GLU A 104 3.72 -4.95 -14.38
CA GLU A 104 4.62 -3.92 -13.85
C GLU A 104 5.61 -4.55 -12.87
N ASP A 105 6.88 -4.21 -12.99
CA ASP A 105 7.93 -4.94 -12.28
C ASP A 105 9.20 -4.09 -12.12
N VAL A 106 9.54 -3.72 -10.88
CA VAL A 106 10.75 -2.93 -10.58
C VAL A 106 12.01 -3.80 -10.66
N LYS A 107 12.95 -3.43 -11.53
CA LYS A 107 14.16 -4.22 -11.80
C LYS A 107 15.36 -3.79 -10.98
N GLU A 108 15.13 -3.26 -9.79
CA GLU A 108 16.17 -2.66 -8.96
C GLU A 108 16.03 -3.05 -7.48
N TYR A 109 17.17 -3.16 -6.78
CA TYR A 109 17.21 -3.60 -5.39
C TYR A 109 17.51 -2.44 -4.43
N TYR A 110 16.46 -2.00 -3.74
CA TYR A 110 16.49 -0.96 -2.73
C TYR A 110 15.69 -1.41 -1.50
N PHE A 111 15.91 -0.76 -0.36
CA PHE A 111 15.38 -1.22 0.92
C PHE A 111 15.09 -0.08 1.89
N TYR A 112 13.95 -0.14 2.55
CA TYR A 112 13.56 0.75 3.64
C TYR A 112 14.04 0.18 4.97
N LEU A 113 15.15 0.70 5.49
CA LEU A 113 15.79 0.14 6.68
C LEU A 113 15.26 0.74 7.97
N ASP A 114 14.94 2.04 7.95
CA ASP A 114 14.53 2.76 9.15
C ASP A 114 13.71 4.01 8.83
N SER A 115 12.77 4.37 9.70
CA SER A 115 12.05 5.63 9.70
C SER A 115 11.32 5.81 11.03
N THR A 116 11.32 7.00 11.62
CA THR A 116 10.42 7.36 12.72
C THR A 116 9.12 7.99 12.20
N PRO A 117 8.00 7.95 12.94
CA PRO A 117 6.71 8.52 12.51
C PRO A 117 6.76 9.98 12.05
N THR A 118 7.59 10.81 12.69
CA THR A 118 7.80 12.22 12.33
C THR A 118 8.90 12.41 11.28
N HIS A 119 9.48 11.32 10.78
CA HIS A 119 10.61 11.31 9.86
C HIS A 119 11.81 12.08 10.44
N SER A 120 11.97 12.03 11.77
CA SER A 120 13.06 12.66 12.52
C SER A 120 14.38 11.90 12.35
N TYR A 121 14.31 10.60 12.07
CA TYR A 121 15.39 9.77 11.54
C TYR A 121 14.84 8.86 10.45
N MET A 122 15.64 8.62 9.40
CA MET A 122 15.31 7.71 8.30
C MET A 122 16.56 7.08 7.70
N LYS A 123 16.45 5.86 7.18
CA LYS A 123 17.53 5.15 6.50
C LYS A 123 17.01 4.32 5.33
N TRP A 124 17.66 4.48 4.18
CA TRP A 124 17.40 3.79 2.92
C TRP A 124 18.71 3.20 2.37
N LEU A 125 18.62 2.10 1.62
CA LEU A 125 19.76 1.44 1.00
C LEU A 125 19.45 1.06 -0.46
N TYR A 126 20.43 1.20 -1.34
CA TYR A 126 20.38 0.74 -2.73
C TYR A 126 21.63 -0.01 -3.15
N LYS A 127 21.41 -1.04 -3.96
CA LYS A 127 22.44 -1.93 -4.51
C LYS A 127 22.75 -1.47 -5.93
N TYR A 128 23.69 -0.54 -6.09
CA TYR A 128 23.99 0.06 -7.40
C TYR A 128 25.07 -0.74 -8.16
N PRO A 129 24.79 -1.31 -9.35
CA PRO A 129 25.78 -2.08 -10.08
C PRO A 129 26.99 -1.25 -10.54
N GLN A 130 28.17 -1.88 -10.57
CA GLN A 130 29.39 -1.26 -11.11
C GLN A 130 29.43 -1.30 -12.64
N ALA A 131 28.85 -2.32 -13.26
CA ALA A 131 28.73 -2.41 -14.70
C ALA A 131 27.53 -1.58 -15.21
N ALA A 132 27.51 -1.31 -16.52
CA ALA A 132 26.38 -0.65 -17.17
C ALA A 132 25.07 -1.39 -16.89
N PHE A 133 24.06 -0.64 -16.46
CA PHE A 133 22.75 -1.20 -16.14
C PHE A 133 22.09 -1.80 -17.39
N PRO A 134 21.61 -3.06 -17.35
CA PRO A 134 21.16 -3.80 -18.53
C PRO A 134 19.70 -3.48 -18.94
N TYR A 135 19.40 -2.20 -19.23
CA TYR A 135 18.05 -1.74 -19.60
C TYR A 135 17.43 -2.54 -20.76
N GLY A 136 18.15 -2.61 -21.89
CA GLY A 136 17.69 -3.31 -23.11
C GLY A 136 17.48 -4.81 -22.89
N PRO A 137 18.50 -5.56 -22.40
CA PRO A 137 18.36 -6.99 -22.14
C PRO A 137 17.19 -7.35 -21.21
N LEU A 138 16.93 -6.55 -20.16
CA LEU A 138 15.79 -6.78 -19.26
C LEU A 138 14.45 -6.64 -19.99
N ILE A 139 14.29 -5.61 -20.83
CA ILE A 139 13.07 -5.41 -21.63
C ILE A 139 12.91 -6.55 -22.64
N GLU A 140 13.97 -6.87 -23.39
CA GLU A 140 13.95 -7.86 -24.46
C GLU A 140 13.64 -9.27 -23.95
N GLU A 141 14.31 -9.69 -22.87
CA GLU A 141 14.11 -11.02 -22.31
C GLU A 141 12.72 -11.17 -21.70
N ASN A 142 12.23 -10.20 -20.91
CA ASN A 142 10.89 -10.29 -20.32
C ASN A 142 9.78 -10.24 -21.38
N ARG A 143 9.94 -9.48 -22.47
CA ARG A 143 9.00 -9.53 -23.61
C ARG A 143 9.00 -10.86 -24.36
N ARG A 144 10.11 -11.61 -24.31
CA ARG A 144 10.24 -12.94 -24.94
C ARG A 144 9.56 -14.03 -24.10
N ARG A 145 9.51 -13.87 -22.78
CA ARG A 145 8.90 -14.83 -21.87
C ARG A 145 7.38 -14.77 -21.96
N ASP A 146 6.75 -15.93 -21.87
CA ASP A 146 5.31 -16.03 -21.70
C ASP A 146 4.93 -16.08 -20.20
N ARG A 147 3.63 -16.03 -19.91
CA ARG A 147 3.09 -16.13 -18.55
C ARG A 147 3.28 -17.51 -17.90
N GLY A 148 3.83 -18.49 -18.62
CA GLY A 148 4.20 -19.79 -18.06
C GLY A 148 5.60 -19.81 -17.45
N GLN A 149 6.38 -18.75 -17.65
CA GLN A 149 7.77 -18.62 -17.20
C GLN A 149 7.89 -17.58 -16.07
N PRO A 150 8.87 -17.72 -15.17
CA PRO A 150 9.17 -16.70 -14.17
C PRO A 150 9.70 -15.43 -14.84
N GLU A 151 9.63 -14.31 -14.13
CA GLU A 151 10.23 -13.03 -14.55
C GLU A 151 11.76 -13.15 -14.66
N CYS A 152 12.36 -12.38 -15.56
CA CYS A 152 13.82 -12.23 -15.62
C CYS A 152 14.22 -11.08 -14.70
N GLU A 153 14.92 -11.40 -13.64
CA GLU A 153 15.35 -10.46 -12.61
C GLU A 153 16.70 -9.83 -12.92
N LEU A 154 17.01 -8.68 -12.29
CA LEU A 154 18.32 -8.04 -12.46
C LEU A 154 19.47 -8.96 -12.02
N LEU A 155 19.25 -9.81 -11.01
CA LEU A 155 20.22 -10.83 -10.60
C LEU A 155 20.52 -11.86 -11.70
N ASP A 156 19.58 -12.16 -12.60
CA ASP A 156 19.76 -13.14 -13.67
C ASP A 156 20.68 -12.64 -14.79
N THR A 157 20.92 -11.33 -14.84
CA THR A 157 21.78 -10.70 -15.86
C THR A 157 23.28 -10.88 -15.60
N GLY A 158 23.66 -11.33 -14.41
CA GLY A 158 25.06 -11.44 -13.97
C GLY A 158 25.70 -10.10 -13.58
N VAL A 159 24.96 -8.98 -13.58
CA VAL A 159 25.53 -7.65 -13.25
C VAL A 159 26.08 -7.55 -11.82
N PHE A 160 25.63 -8.44 -10.93
CA PHE A 160 26.09 -8.54 -9.54
C PHE A 160 27.16 -9.63 -9.31
N ASP A 161 27.62 -10.31 -10.36
CA ASP A 161 28.59 -11.40 -10.23
C ASP A 161 29.91 -10.91 -9.62
N GLY A 162 30.45 -11.70 -8.68
CA GLY A 162 31.63 -11.31 -7.91
C GLY A 162 31.41 -10.09 -7.01
N ASP A 163 30.17 -9.82 -6.61
CA ASP A 163 29.77 -8.70 -5.73
C ASP A 163 30.11 -7.32 -6.27
N ARG A 164 30.08 -7.17 -7.61
CA ARG A 164 30.40 -5.94 -8.35
C ARG A 164 29.29 -4.90 -8.28
N TYR A 165 29.06 -4.39 -7.08
CA TYR A 165 28.10 -3.33 -6.80
C TYR A 165 28.59 -2.42 -5.67
N PHE A 166 27.93 -1.27 -5.54
CA PHE A 166 28.05 -0.38 -4.40
C PHE A 166 26.83 -0.53 -3.50
N ASP A 167 27.06 -0.62 -2.19
CA ASP A 167 26.02 -0.30 -1.21
C ASP A 167 25.95 1.21 -1.06
N ILE A 168 24.81 1.80 -1.39
CA ILE A 168 24.54 3.23 -1.27
C ILE A 168 23.49 3.44 -0.18
N ALA A 169 23.91 3.83 1.02
CA ALA A 169 23.03 4.15 2.13
C ALA A 169 22.77 5.66 2.21
N VAL A 170 21.51 6.05 2.37
CA VAL A 170 21.07 7.43 2.58
C VAL A 170 20.36 7.53 3.92
N GLU A 171 20.85 8.40 4.79
CA GLU A 171 20.27 8.67 6.10
C GLU A 171 19.83 10.14 6.19
N TYR A 172 18.63 10.36 6.72
CA TYR A 172 18.11 11.69 7.05
C TYR A 172 17.95 11.81 8.56
N ALA A 173 18.33 12.95 9.13
CA ALA A 173 18.12 13.27 10.53
C ALA A 173 17.67 14.72 10.71
N LYS A 174 16.64 14.96 11.51
CA LYS A 174 16.13 16.32 11.77
C LYS A 174 16.69 16.88 13.07
N ALA A 175 17.44 17.97 12.97
CA ALA A 175 17.81 18.78 14.14
C ALA A 175 16.62 19.62 14.62
N ALA A 176 15.80 20.09 13.68
CA ALA A 176 14.55 20.82 13.89
C ALA A 176 13.60 20.58 12.70
N PRO A 177 12.33 21.02 12.74
CA PRO A 177 11.38 20.79 11.65
C PRO A 177 11.85 21.21 10.25
N ASP A 178 12.62 22.30 10.13
CA ASP A 178 13.17 22.83 8.87
C ASP A 178 14.70 22.72 8.78
N ASP A 179 15.31 21.85 9.60
CA ASP A 179 16.77 21.64 9.64
C ASP A 179 17.10 20.16 9.55
N ILE A 180 17.48 19.73 8.35
CA ILE A 180 17.64 18.34 7.94
C ILE A 180 19.10 18.07 7.59
N LEU A 181 19.69 17.12 8.29
CA LEU A 181 20.99 16.55 8.01
C LEU A 181 20.80 15.35 7.07
N VAL A 182 21.70 15.22 6.10
CA VAL A 182 21.74 14.11 5.15
C VAL A 182 23.13 13.50 5.18
N ARG A 183 23.21 12.18 5.37
CA ARG A 183 24.45 11.41 5.25
C ARG A 183 24.29 10.39 4.14
N ILE A 184 25.19 10.43 3.17
CA ILE A 184 25.25 9.45 2.06
C ILE A 184 26.52 8.64 2.24
N THR A 185 26.39 7.31 2.37
CA THR A 185 27.53 6.41 2.55
C THR A 185 27.57 5.42 1.38
N ALA A 186 28.68 5.40 0.65
CA ALA A 186 28.91 4.49 -0.47
C ALA A 186 30.03 3.50 -0.11
N THR A 187 29.76 2.20 -0.22
CA THR A 187 30.75 1.15 0.01
C THR A 187 30.92 0.29 -1.23
N ASN A 188 32.15 0.14 -1.71
CA ASN A 188 32.46 -0.76 -2.80
C ASN A 188 32.49 -2.22 -2.29
N ARG A 189 31.56 -3.05 -2.76
CA ARG A 189 31.52 -4.49 -2.42
C ARG A 189 32.33 -5.36 -3.38
N GLY A 190 32.68 -4.81 -4.53
CA GLY A 190 33.41 -5.51 -5.59
C GLY A 190 34.90 -5.71 -5.27
N PRO A 191 35.56 -6.60 -6.01
CA PRO A 191 36.96 -6.97 -5.80
C PRO A 191 37.95 -5.97 -6.39
N ASP A 192 37.47 -5.01 -7.18
CA ASP A 192 38.30 -4.04 -7.92
C ASP A 192 37.99 -2.61 -7.48
N ARG A 193 38.97 -1.72 -7.68
CA ARG A 193 38.74 -0.28 -7.55
C ARG A 193 37.75 0.16 -8.64
N ALA A 194 36.69 0.86 -8.25
CA ALA A 194 35.64 1.28 -9.17
C ALA A 194 35.34 2.78 -9.03
N PRO A 195 35.11 3.50 -10.16
CA PRO A 195 34.67 4.89 -10.13
C PRO A 195 33.21 4.99 -9.70
N LEU A 196 32.87 6.06 -8.99
CA LEU A 196 31.51 6.36 -8.58
C LEU A 196 31.30 7.88 -8.50
N HIS A 197 30.26 8.35 -9.16
CA HIS A 197 29.81 9.73 -9.05
C HIS A 197 28.56 9.79 -8.18
N LEU A 198 28.60 10.68 -7.18
CA LEU A 198 27.45 11.00 -6.34
C LEU A 198 27.02 12.43 -6.66
N LEU A 199 25.75 12.62 -7.02
CA LEU A 199 25.15 13.88 -7.39
C LEU A 199 23.86 14.13 -6.57
N PRO A 200 23.94 14.36 -5.25
CA PRO A 200 22.79 14.83 -4.50
C PRO A 200 22.21 16.09 -5.16
N THR A 201 20.94 16.00 -5.54
CA THR A 201 20.26 16.94 -6.44
C THR A 201 19.09 17.59 -5.72
N LEU A 202 18.99 18.91 -5.86
CA LEU A 202 17.92 19.76 -5.32
C LEU A 202 17.17 20.41 -6.47
N TRP A 203 15.84 20.36 -6.49
CA TRP A 203 15.05 21.00 -7.54
C TRP A 203 13.66 21.41 -7.08
N PHE A 204 13.08 22.37 -7.80
CA PHE A 204 11.67 22.69 -7.64
C PHE A 204 10.83 21.84 -8.58
N ARG A 205 9.72 21.27 -8.07
CA ARG A 205 8.68 20.68 -8.94
C ARG A 205 8.21 21.75 -9.93
N ASN A 206 8.13 21.39 -11.20
CA ASN A 206 7.73 22.36 -12.22
C ASN A 206 6.26 22.74 -12.01
N THR A 207 6.00 23.98 -11.60
CA THR A 207 4.65 24.53 -11.45
C THR A 207 4.42 25.78 -12.31
N TRP A 208 5.49 26.29 -12.93
CA TRP A 208 5.47 27.53 -13.70
C TRP A 208 5.19 27.33 -15.19
N SER A 209 5.34 26.11 -15.70
CA SER A 209 5.15 25.83 -17.13
C SER A 209 3.70 25.63 -17.54
N TRP A 210 2.76 25.62 -16.59
CA TRP A 210 1.38 25.16 -16.81
C TRP A 210 0.36 26.30 -16.81
N ASP A 211 0.62 27.39 -16.08
CA ASP A 211 -0.29 28.52 -15.93
C ASP A 211 0.38 29.84 -16.32
N VAL A 212 -0.42 30.74 -16.91
CA VAL A 212 0.05 32.07 -17.31
C VAL A 212 0.41 32.89 -16.07
N GLY A 213 1.65 33.39 -16.02
CA GLY A 213 2.12 34.26 -14.93
C GLY A 213 2.44 33.54 -13.63
N ALA A 214 2.51 32.20 -13.63
CA ALA A 214 2.91 31.44 -12.46
C ALA A 214 4.34 31.83 -12.01
N PRO A 215 4.56 32.06 -10.70
CA PRO A 215 5.85 32.51 -10.19
C PRO A 215 6.91 31.41 -10.36
N ARG A 216 8.05 31.78 -10.95
CA ARG A 216 9.19 30.87 -11.11
C ARG A 216 10.10 30.95 -9.87
N PRO A 217 10.37 29.82 -9.17
CA PRO A 217 11.30 29.79 -8.06
C PRO A 217 12.75 29.81 -8.57
N ARG A 218 13.71 29.95 -7.66
CA ARG A 218 15.12 30.09 -8.05
C ARG A 218 16.07 29.34 -7.12
N LEU A 219 16.99 28.61 -7.71
CA LEU A 219 18.22 28.10 -7.11
C LEU A 219 19.38 28.98 -7.55
N ARG A 220 20.34 29.22 -6.65
CA ARG A 220 21.63 29.85 -6.97
C ARG A 220 22.73 29.36 -6.05
N GLU A 221 23.98 29.42 -6.51
CA GLU A 221 25.10 29.32 -5.58
C GLU A 221 25.07 30.49 -4.59
N SER A 222 25.32 30.19 -3.32
CA SER A 222 25.38 31.15 -2.22
C SER A 222 26.76 31.13 -1.55
N ALA A 223 26.87 31.57 -0.30
CA ALA A 223 28.14 31.64 0.41
C ALA A 223 28.90 30.31 0.34
N SER A 224 30.12 30.36 -0.19
CA SER A 224 31.00 29.21 -0.34
C SER A 224 32.30 29.48 0.40
N ARG A 225 32.81 28.49 1.15
CA ARG A 225 34.02 28.62 1.97
C ARG A 225 34.96 27.43 1.72
N PRO A 226 36.26 27.53 2.08
CA PRO A 226 37.10 26.34 2.13
C PRO A 226 36.44 25.27 3.01
N GLY A 227 36.22 24.08 2.44
CA GLY A 227 35.61 22.95 3.14
C GLY A 227 34.10 22.77 2.97
N TRP A 228 33.36 23.72 2.39
CA TRP A 228 31.95 23.52 2.03
C TRP A 228 31.40 24.54 1.02
N ARG A 229 30.34 24.14 0.30
CA ARG A 229 29.58 24.98 -0.65
C ARG A 229 28.11 25.03 -0.23
N ALA A 230 27.34 26.01 -0.73
CA ALA A 230 25.90 26.06 -0.46
C ALA A 230 25.06 26.54 -1.64
N ILE A 231 23.93 25.88 -1.86
CA ILE A 231 22.89 26.27 -2.81
C ILE A 231 21.76 26.96 -2.04
N GLU A 232 21.44 28.20 -2.40
CA GLU A 232 20.24 28.90 -1.90
C GLU A 232 19.06 28.60 -2.81
N ALA A 233 17.93 28.24 -2.21
CA ALA A 233 16.65 28.00 -2.84
C ALA A 233 15.64 29.05 -2.37
N GLU A 234 14.99 29.73 -3.30
CA GLU A 234 14.00 30.76 -3.04
C GLU A 234 12.67 30.40 -3.69
N HIS A 235 11.62 30.27 -2.87
CA HIS A 235 10.26 29.99 -3.32
C HIS A 235 9.26 30.90 -2.61
N VAL A 236 8.26 31.38 -3.34
CA VAL A 236 7.33 32.43 -2.90
C VAL A 236 6.63 32.14 -1.57
N THR A 237 6.19 30.91 -1.33
CA THR A 237 5.50 30.53 -0.08
C THR A 237 6.34 29.71 0.90
N LEU A 238 7.40 29.05 0.43
CA LEU A 238 8.27 28.24 1.31
C LEU A 238 9.34 29.13 1.96
N GLY A 239 9.62 30.29 1.37
CA GLY A 239 10.70 31.18 1.76
C GLY A 239 12.04 30.70 1.23
N ARG A 240 13.12 31.19 1.85
CA ARG A 240 14.49 30.80 1.49
C ARG A 240 14.92 29.55 2.25
N ARG A 241 15.68 28.69 1.58
CA ARG A 241 16.31 27.48 2.12
C ARG A 241 17.75 27.39 1.60
N TRP A 242 18.61 26.70 2.33
CA TRP A 242 20.00 26.49 1.96
C TRP A 242 20.35 25.02 2.07
N LEU A 243 20.83 24.42 0.97
CA LEU A 243 21.49 23.13 0.98
C LEU A 243 23.00 23.35 1.06
N SER A 244 23.58 23.09 2.22
CA SER A 244 25.04 23.09 2.41
C SER A 244 25.60 21.71 2.07
N VAL A 245 26.73 21.67 1.38
CA VAL A 245 27.39 20.42 0.95
C VAL A 245 28.86 20.43 1.36
N GLU A 246 29.34 19.32 1.93
CA GLU A 246 30.70 19.21 2.46
C GLU A 246 31.75 19.13 1.34
N GLY A 247 32.91 19.72 1.58
CA GLY A 247 34.07 19.68 0.69
C GLY A 247 34.02 20.68 -0.46
N ALA A 248 34.59 20.28 -1.60
CA ALA A 248 34.81 21.15 -2.75
C ALA A 248 34.05 20.68 -4.00
N ALA A 249 32.85 20.10 -3.81
CA ALA A 249 32.00 19.63 -4.90
C ALA A 249 31.78 20.71 -5.98
N GLU A 250 31.72 20.28 -7.23
CA GLU A 250 31.32 21.12 -8.33
C GLU A 250 29.80 21.30 -8.30
N LEU A 251 29.32 22.54 -8.27
CA LEU A 251 27.89 22.82 -8.27
C LEU A 251 27.41 23.06 -9.71
N LEU A 252 26.52 22.18 -10.18
CA LEU A 252 25.93 22.22 -11.52
C LEU A 252 24.49 22.73 -11.43
N PHE A 253 24.08 23.61 -12.34
CA PHE A 253 22.75 24.22 -12.35
C PHE A 253 22.08 24.08 -13.72
N THR A 254 20.80 23.77 -13.74
CA THR A 254 19.95 23.76 -14.94
C THR A 254 18.52 24.12 -14.55
N GLU A 255 17.60 24.06 -15.51
CA GLU A 255 16.17 24.20 -15.27
C GLU A 255 15.49 22.83 -15.18
N ASN A 256 14.47 22.66 -14.32
CA ASN A 256 13.55 21.52 -14.39
C ASN A 256 12.49 21.76 -15.49
N ASP A 257 12.91 22.27 -16.65
CA ASP A 257 12.05 22.57 -17.80
C ASP A 257 12.15 21.43 -18.84
N THR A 258 11.02 21.08 -19.44
CA THR A 258 10.96 20.04 -20.47
C THR A 258 11.87 20.36 -21.67
N ASN A 259 12.71 19.40 -22.06
CA ASN A 259 13.52 19.43 -23.27
C ASN A 259 12.65 19.10 -24.51
N LYS A 260 11.94 20.12 -25.01
CA LYS A 260 11.07 20.04 -26.19
C LYS A 260 11.85 19.66 -27.45
N GLN A 261 13.12 20.06 -27.55
CA GLN A 261 13.96 19.77 -28.72
C GLN A 261 14.23 18.27 -28.84
N ARG A 262 14.55 17.61 -27.74
CA ARG A 262 14.77 16.15 -27.70
C ARG A 262 13.48 15.37 -27.95
N LEU A 263 12.39 15.77 -27.30
CA LEU A 263 11.15 14.98 -27.29
C LEU A 263 10.31 15.15 -28.56
N TRP A 264 10.28 16.36 -29.13
CA TRP A 264 9.35 16.72 -30.20
C TRP A 264 10.00 17.51 -31.33
N GLY A 265 11.33 17.71 -31.32
CA GLY A 265 12.02 18.51 -32.33
C GLY A 265 11.68 20.01 -32.30
N ALA A 266 11.01 20.48 -31.25
CA ALA A 266 10.57 21.87 -31.10
C ALA A 266 11.59 22.68 -30.29
N PRO A 267 11.78 23.98 -30.58
CA PRO A 267 12.78 24.79 -29.89
C PRO A 267 12.48 24.92 -28.38
N ASN A 268 13.52 24.82 -27.56
CA ASN A 268 13.44 25.08 -26.14
C ASN A 268 13.35 26.59 -25.86
N THR A 269 12.66 26.96 -24.78
CA THR A 269 12.58 28.36 -24.30
C THR A 269 13.88 28.84 -23.64
N SER A 270 14.68 27.90 -23.14
CA SER A 270 15.98 28.10 -22.51
C SER A 270 16.98 27.09 -23.10
N ALA A 271 18.27 27.44 -23.12
CA ALA A 271 19.33 26.49 -23.45
C ALA A 271 19.51 25.41 -22.36
N TYR A 272 19.15 25.74 -21.11
CA TYR A 272 19.24 24.85 -19.96
C TYR A 272 17.88 24.20 -19.70
N VAL A 273 17.85 22.87 -19.66
CA VAL A 273 16.65 22.02 -19.58
C VAL A 273 16.89 20.84 -18.63
N LYS A 274 15.85 20.06 -18.34
CA LYS A 274 15.81 19.05 -17.25
C LYS A 274 16.98 18.06 -17.26
N ASP A 275 17.41 17.64 -18.45
CA ASP A 275 18.51 16.70 -18.72
C ASP A 275 19.89 17.38 -18.89
N GLY A 276 20.01 18.69 -18.65
CA GLY A 276 21.28 19.40 -18.83
C GLY A 276 22.42 18.90 -17.94
N ILE A 277 22.13 18.42 -16.72
CA ILE A 277 23.15 17.81 -15.84
C ILE A 277 23.57 16.43 -16.35
N ASP A 278 22.63 15.65 -16.90
CA ASP A 278 22.93 14.36 -17.55
C ASP A 278 23.86 14.56 -18.74
N ASP A 279 23.52 15.51 -19.62
CA ASP A 279 24.33 15.88 -20.77
C ASP A 279 25.74 16.37 -20.41
N TYR A 280 25.86 17.12 -19.32
CA TYR A 280 27.15 17.61 -18.84
C TYR A 280 28.04 16.47 -18.33
N VAL A 281 27.48 15.57 -17.51
CA VAL A 281 28.24 14.53 -16.81
C VAL A 281 28.52 13.33 -17.70
N VAL A 282 27.49 12.80 -18.37
CA VAL A 282 27.55 11.55 -19.15
C VAL A 282 28.07 11.82 -20.56
N HIS A 283 27.68 12.94 -21.16
CA HIS A 283 27.98 13.25 -22.57
C HIS A 283 29.02 14.36 -22.76
N ASN A 284 29.64 14.86 -21.67
CA ASN A 284 30.65 15.91 -21.70
C ASN A 284 30.23 17.20 -22.43
N ARG A 285 28.92 17.51 -22.46
CA ARG A 285 28.39 18.76 -23.03
C ARG A 285 28.49 19.89 -22.01
N MET A 286 29.66 20.51 -21.96
CA MET A 286 30.01 21.52 -20.93
C MET A 286 29.08 22.74 -20.91
N ASP A 287 28.42 23.04 -22.02
CA ASP A 287 27.47 24.15 -22.20
C ASP A 287 26.02 23.79 -21.81
N ALA A 288 25.74 22.54 -21.44
CA ALA A 288 24.40 22.07 -21.08
C ALA A 288 23.92 22.54 -19.68
N VAL A 289 24.82 23.05 -18.85
CA VAL A 289 24.53 23.62 -17.52
C VAL A 289 24.76 25.13 -17.51
N ASN A 290 24.04 25.83 -16.64
CA ASN A 290 24.07 27.28 -16.57
C ASN A 290 25.35 27.80 -15.90
N PRO A 291 26.27 28.46 -16.63
CA PRO A 291 27.53 28.97 -16.08
C PRO A 291 27.32 30.11 -15.09
N ALA A 292 26.15 30.76 -15.10
CA ALA A 292 25.78 31.76 -14.09
C ALA A 292 25.41 31.13 -12.74
N ARG A 293 25.40 29.79 -12.63
CA ARG A 293 25.10 29.02 -11.40
C ARG A 293 23.76 29.38 -10.79
N VAL A 294 22.75 29.44 -11.65
CA VAL A 294 21.35 29.72 -11.32
C VAL A 294 20.43 28.78 -12.11
N GLY A 295 19.26 28.46 -11.57
CA GLY A 295 18.26 27.67 -12.27
C GLY A 295 17.12 27.24 -11.36
N THR A 296 16.46 26.14 -11.67
CA THR A 296 15.42 25.50 -10.84
C THR A 296 15.77 24.05 -10.45
N LYS A 297 16.88 23.51 -10.98
CA LYS A 297 17.48 22.22 -10.61
C LYS A 297 18.99 22.41 -10.44
N ALA A 298 19.57 21.82 -9.39
CA ALA A 298 21.00 21.90 -9.13
C ALA A 298 21.53 20.63 -8.47
N ALA A 299 22.77 20.25 -8.76
CA ALA A 299 23.42 19.09 -8.17
C ALA A 299 24.82 19.44 -7.66
N ALA A 300 25.24 18.81 -6.57
CA ALA A 300 26.63 18.83 -6.11
C ALA A 300 27.35 17.58 -6.62
N HIS A 301 28.30 17.72 -7.54
CA HIS A 301 28.99 16.62 -8.19
C HIS A 301 30.24 16.20 -7.42
N TYR A 302 30.20 15.00 -6.85
CA TYR A 302 31.33 14.33 -6.23
C TYR A 302 31.83 13.21 -7.14
N LYS A 303 33.15 13.17 -7.37
CA LYS A 303 33.82 12.12 -8.15
C LYS A 303 34.66 11.29 -7.18
N LEU A 304 34.33 10.01 -7.04
CA LEU A 304 34.98 9.08 -6.13
C LEU A 304 35.62 7.94 -6.93
N SER A 305 36.67 7.35 -6.36
CA SER A 305 37.25 6.10 -6.85
C SER A 305 37.55 5.23 -5.64
N LEU A 306 36.70 4.23 -5.40
CA LEU A 306 36.70 3.44 -4.17
C LEU A 306 37.44 2.12 -4.39
N ALA A 307 38.44 1.84 -3.57
CA ALA A 307 39.10 0.54 -3.50
C ALA A 307 38.13 -0.55 -3.01
N PRO A 308 38.48 -1.84 -3.15
CA PRO A 308 37.67 -2.94 -2.63
C PRO A 308 37.41 -2.78 -1.12
N GLY A 309 36.15 -2.82 -0.71
CA GLY A 309 35.74 -2.62 0.69
C GLY A 309 35.87 -1.19 1.21
N GLU A 310 36.35 -0.24 0.40
CA GLU A 310 36.46 1.17 0.79
C GLU A 310 35.07 1.80 0.91
N THR A 311 34.89 2.59 1.97
CA THR A 311 33.68 3.35 2.25
C THR A 311 33.98 4.84 2.19
N ALA A 312 33.18 5.58 1.43
CA ALA A 312 33.17 7.05 1.45
C ALA A 312 31.84 7.56 2.01
N THR A 313 31.90 8.67 2.76
CA THR A 313 30.73 9.30 3.36
C THR A 313 30.69 10.78 2.99
N LEU A 314 29.52 11.24 2.54
CA LEU A 314 29.24 12.64 2.25
C LEU A 314 28.21 13.19 3.24
N HIS A 315 28.40 14.43 3.68
CA HIS A 315 27.47 15.14 4.53
C HIS A 315 26.85 16.35 3.82
N LEU A 316 25.53 16.50 3.97
CA LEU A 316 24.77 17.65 3.49
C LEU A 316 23.80 18.13 4.58
N ARG A 317 23.39 19.39 4.52
CA ARG A 317 22.40 19.95 5.44
C ARG A 317 21.47 20.92 4.73
N LEU A 318 20.17 20.63 4.73
CA LEU A 318 19.10 21.49 4.24
C LEU A 318 18.49 22.26 5.40
N SER A 319 18.56 23.59 5.39
CA SER A 319 18.06 24.44 6.47
C SER A 319 17.32 25.69 5.97
N ASP A 320 16.44 26.25 6.78
CA ASP A 320 15.88 27.61 6.61
C ASP A 320 16.75 28.74 7.14
N VAL A 321 17.94 28.41 7.66
CA VAL A 321 18.94 29.37 8.12
C VAL A 321 20.17 29.33 7.21
N ALA A 322 20.60 30.51 6.75
CA ALA A 322 21.81 30.63 5.95
C ALA A 322 23.06 30.17 6.75
N PRO A 323 23.96 29.36 6.15
CA PRO A 323 25.14 28.85 6.84
C PRO A 323 26.15 29.99 7.11
N THR A 324 26.34 30.35 8.37
CA THR A 324 27.31 31.39 8.80
C THR A 324 28.63 30.80 9.32
N ARG A 325 28.61 29.53 9.69
CA ARG A 325 29.73 28.72 10.19
C ARG A 325 29.74 27.36 9.47
N ASP A 326 30.78 26.57 9.68
CA ASP A 326 30.84 25.20 9.20
C ASP A 326 29.62 24.40 9.73
N PRO A 327 28.75 23.88 8.85
CA PRO A 327 27.56 23.13 9.24
C PRO A 327 27.86 21.66 9.57
N PHE A 328 29.11 21.20 9.37
CA PHE A 328 29.55 19.81 9.47
C PHE A 328 30.44 19.52 10.70
N GLY A 329 31.04 18.34 10.74
CA GLY A 329 31.93 17.88 11.81
C GLY A 329 31.20 17.30 13.03
N LYS A 330 31.82 17.38 14.21
CA LYS A 330 31.36 16.65 15.42
C LYS A 330 29.91 16.92 15.83
N ALA A 331 29.42 18.14 15.62
CA ALA A 331 28.03 18.49 15.96
C ALA A 331 27.02 17.84 15.00
N PHE A 332 27.40 17.68 13.73
CA PHE A 332 26.62 16.94 12.74
C PHE A 332 26.53 15.47 13.15
N ASP A 333 27.68 14.84 13.45
CA ASP A 333 27.73 13.43 13.83
C ASP A 333 26.97 13.14 15.12
N ALA A 334 27.09 14.01 16.12
CA ALA A 334 26.36 13.90 17.37
C ALA A 334 24.84 13.95 17.15
N MET A 335 24.35 14.86 16.30
CA MET A 335 22.92 14.98 15.99
C MET A 335 22.40 13.76 15.21
N MET A 336 23.17 13.24 14.25
CA MET A 336 22.83 12.01 13.54
C MET A 336 22.71 10.83 14.53
N ALA A 337 23.67 10.70 15.44
CA ALA A 337 23.65 9.64 16.46
C ALA A 337 22.49 9.80 17.46
N GLU A 338 22.18 11.03 17.87
CA GLU A 338 21.04 11.33 18.74
C GLU A 338 19.71 10.95 18.08
N ARG A 339 19.52 11.27 16.80
CA ARG A 339 18.30 10.90 16.06
C ARG A 339 18.15 9.39 15.85
N LEU A 340 19.26 8.68 15.63
CA LEU A 340 19.25 7.22 15.60
C LEU A 340 18.88 6.63 16.98
N GLN A 341 19.48 7.15 18.05
CA GLN A 341 19.16 6.72 19.42
C GLN A 341 17.69 6.96 19.77
N ASP A 342 17.13 8.12 19.41
CA ASP A 342 15.70 8.41 19.61
C ASP A 342 14.81 7.41 18.88
N ALA A 343 15.22 6.99 17.69
CA ALA A 343 14.51 6.00 16.90
C ALA A 343 14.58 4.62 17.56
N ASP A 344 15.77 4.19 18.00
CA ASP A 344 15.94 2.96 18.77
C ASP A 344 15.09 2.95 20.03
N GLU A 345 15.15 4.02 20.83
CA GLU A 345 14.33 4.17 22.04
C GLU A 345 12.82 4.10 21.73
N PHE A 346 12.37 4.70 20.63
CA PHE A 346 10.97 4.64 20.22
C PHE A 346 10.52 3.22 19.91
N TYR A 347 11.33 2.45 19.17
CA TYR A 347 10.95 1.12 18.72
C TYR A 347 11.21 -0.01 19.72
N GLU A 348 12.02 0.22 20.77
CA GLU A 348 12.17 -0.70 21.91
C GLU A 348 10.85 -1.12 22.56
N ARG A 349 9.79 -0.31 22.40
CA ARG A 349 8.44 -0.65 22.91
C ARG A 349 7.76 -1.78 22.14
N PHE A 350 8.22 -2.08 20.92
CA PHE A 350 7.70 -3.14 20.08
C PHE A 350 8.58 -4.38 20.20
N GLY A 351 8.05 -5.40 20.86
CA GLY A 351 8.76 -6.63 21.21
C GLY A 351 8.63 -6.90 22.71
N LYS A 352 7.81 -7.89 23.07
CA LYS A 352 7.75 -8.39 24.45
C LYS A 352 9.13 -8.92 24.85
N GLN A 353 9.40 -9.07 26.14
CA GLN A 353 10.58 -9.83 26.59
C GLN A 353 10.60 -11.20 25.91
N GLY A 354 11.65 -11.50 25.15
CA GLY A 354 11.85 -12.80 24.47
C GLY A 354 11.71 -12.82 22.95
N VAL A 355 11.44 -11.70 22.27
CA VAL A 355 11.44 -11.62 20.79
C VAL A 355 12.88 -11.60 20.25
N SER A 356 13.17 -12.40 19.22
CA SER A 356 14.50 -12.50 18.59
C SER A 356 14.88 -11.22 17.82
N ASP A 357 16.17 -11.03 17.59
CA ASP A 357 16.66 -9.88 16.80
C ASP A 357 16.18 -9.93 15.35
N ASP A 358 15.92 -11.13 14.83
CA ASP A 358 15.36 -11.32 13.50
C ASP A 358 13.96 -10.72 13.38
N THR A 359 13.10 -11.03 14.35
CA THR A 359 11.75 -10.47 14.40
C THR A 359 11.76 -8.96 14.66
N LYS A 360 12.68 -8.45 15.49
CA LYS A 360 12.85 -6.99 15.65
C LYS A 360 13.24 -6.32 14.33
N ASN A 361 14.10 -6.96 13.54
CA ASN A 361 14.50 -6.46 12.23
C ASN A 361 13.31 -6.42 11.25
N VAL A 362 12.49 -7.49 11.21
CA VAL A 362 11.25 -7.52 10.40
C VAL A 362 10.28 -6.43 10.85
N LEU A 363 10.05 -6.27 12.15
CA LEU A 363 9.19 -5.21 12.70
C LEU A 363 9.67 -3.82 12.29
N ARG A 364 10.97 -3.55 12.45
CA ARG A 364 11.55 -2.23 12.14
C ARG A 364 11.40 -1.91 10.67
N GLN A 365 11.68 -2.85 9.78
CA GLN A 365 11.57 -2.64 8.33
C GLN A 365 10.11 -2.60 7.85
N ALA A 366 9.17 -3.31 8.51
CA ALA A 366 7.74 -3.19 8.21
C ALA A 366 7.23 -1.77 8.50
N PHE A 367 7.59 -1.20 9.65
CA PHE A 367 7.25 0.19 9.97
C PHE A 367 7.99 1.18 9.06
N ALA A 368 9.27 0.92 8.77
CA ALA A 368 10.03 1.74 7.83
C ALA A 368 9.35 1.78 6.46
N GLY A 369 8.93 0.65 5.91
CA GLY A 369 8.26 0.59 4.61
C GLY A 369 6.94 1.36 4.59
N LEU A 370 6.08 1.22 5.60
CA LEU A 370 4.85 2.03 5.73
C LEU A 370 5.13 3.54 5.75
N LEU A 371 6.20 3.95 6.43
CA LEU A 371 6.56 5.36 6.59
C LEU A 371 7.27 5.93 5.35
N TRP A 372 8.13 5.15 4.69
CA TRP A 372 8.76 5.50 3.42
C TRP A 372 7.77 5.52 2.27
N SER A 373 6.71 4.70 2.32
CA SER A 373 5.63 4.67 1.33
C SER A 373 4.59 5.79 1.48
N LYS A 374 4.84 6.80 2.33
CA LYS A 374 4.05 8.04 2.33
C LYS A 374 4.47 8.90 1.13
N GLN A 375 3.52 9.21 0.26
CA GLN A 375 3.77 9.93 -0.98
C GLN A 375 2.88 11.18 -1.06
N PHE A 376 3.44 12.29 -1.55
CA PHE A 376 2.62 13.42 -1.99
C PHE A 376 1.87 13.04 -3.27
N TYR A 377 0.54 13.10 -3.23
CA TYR A 377 -0.31 12.78 -4.37
C TYR A 377 -1.16 14.01 -4.71
N HIS A 378 -1.00 14.52 -5.93
CA HIS A 378 -1.77 15.65 -6.45
C HIS A 378 -2.46 15.29 -7.76
N LEU A 379 -3.76 15.52 -7.82
CA LEU A 379 -4.56 15.37 -9.03
C LEU A 379 -5.84 16.19 -8.89
N ASP A 380 -6.04 17.15 -9.78
CA ASP A 380 -7.33 17.80 -10.02
C ASP A 380 -7.92 17.16 -11.28
N VAL A 381 -8.95 16.33 -11.11
CA VAL A 381 -9.53 15.56 -12.23
C VAL A 381 -10.13 16.46 -13.29
N LYS A 382 -10.75 17.57 -12.89
CA LYS A 382 -11.35 18.52 -13.83
C LYS A 382 -10.25 19.21 -14.64
N ARG A 383 -9.20 19.69 -13.97
CA ARG A 383 -8.06 20.33 -14.63
C ARG A 383 -7.32 19.35 -15.54
N TRP A 384 -7.07 18.12 -15.07
CA TRP A 384 -6.42 17.06 -15.84
C TRP A 384 -7.17 16.75 -17.15
N GLN A 385 -8.51 16.70 -17.12
CA GLN A 385 -9.34 16.49 -18.31
C GLN A 385 -9.32 17.68 -19.27
N GLN A 386 -9.33 18.92 -18.75
CA GLN A 386 -9.38 20.14 -19.56
C GLN A 386 -8.02 20.52 -20.17
N GLY A 387 -6.92 20.10 -19.54
CA GLY A 387 -5.57 20.50 -19.90
C GLY A 387 -5.13 21.82 -19.27
N ASP A 388 -3.86 22.17 -19.49
CA ASP A 388 -3.22 23.34 -18.92
C ASP A 388 -3.17 24.51 -19.96
N PRO A 389 -3.49 25.78 -19.60
CA PRO A 389 -3.65 26.91 -20.54
C PRO A 389 -2.44 27.25 -21.39
N THR A 390 -1.25 26.86 -20.96
CA THR A 390 0.02 27.15 -21.65
C THR A 390 0.54 25.96 -22.46
N GLU A 391 -0.14 24.83 -22.40
CA GLU A 391 0.17 23.61 -23.14
C GLU A 391 -0.86 23.39 -24.27
N PRO A 392 -0.53 22.56 -25.28
CA PRO A 392 -1.50 22.17 -26.30
C PRO A 392 -2.77 21.54 -25.67
N PRO A 393 -3.97 21.87 -26.17
CA PRO A 393 -5.19 21.25 -25.68
C PRO A 393 -5.12 19.72 -25.80
N PRO A 394 -5.50 18.96 -24.76
CA PRO A 394 -5.50 17.51 -24.82
C PRO A 394 -6.56 16.99 -25.81
N PRO A 395 -6.42 15.74 -26.30
CA PRO A 395 -7.40 15.16 -27.21
C PRO A 395 -8.82 15.11 -26.61
N PRO A 396 -9.87 15.48 -27.37
CA PRO A 396 -11.25 15.49 -26.86
C PRO A 396 -11.77 14.13 -26.37
N MET A 397 -11.18 13.02 -26.83
CA MET A 397 -11.51 11.65 -26.43
C MET A 397 -11.39 11.43 -24.92
N ARG A 398 -10.49 12.16 -24.25
CA ARG A 398 -10.27 12.05 -22.80
C ARG A 398 -11.49 12.45 -21.96
N LEU A 399 -12.33 13.36 -22.47
CA LEU A 399 -13.58 13.77 -21.79
C LEU A 399 -14.59 12.62 -21.65
N LYS A 400 -14.40 11.54 -22.43
CA LYS A 400 -15.21 10.31 -22.36
C LYS A 400 -14.44 9.13 -21.75
N GLY A 401 -13.19 9.35 -21.34
CA GLY A 401 -12.28 8.33 -20.84
C GLY A 401 -12.37 8.13 -19.33
N ARG A 402 -11.25 7.67 -18.75
CA ARG A 402 -11.13 7.38 -17.31
C ARG A 402 -11.59 8.54 -16.44
N ASN A 403 -12.28 8.20 -15.35
CA ASN A 403 -12.65 9.13 -14.29
C ASN A 403 -13.49 10.34 -14.74
N ARG A 404 -14.14 10.29 -15.91
CA ARG A 404 -14.97 11.39 -16.46
C ARG A 404 -16.08 11.88 -15.51
N GLU A 405 -16.56 11.02 -14.62
CA GLU A 405 -17.65 11.32 -13.68
C GLU A 405 -17.15 11.92 -12.35
N TRP A 406 -15.83 11.99 -12.14
CA TRP A 406 -15.19 12.39 -10.88
C TRP A 406 -14.63 13.82 -10.90
N LEU A 407 -15.30 14.74 -11.61
CA LEU A 407 -14.84 16.13 -11.78
C LEU A 407 -14.69 16.96 -10.49
N HIS A 408 -15.25 16.48 -9.38
CA HIS A 408 -15.16 17.13 -8.06
C HIS A 408 -13.91 16.69 -7.29
N LEU A 409 -13.25 15.62 -7.71
CA LEU A 409 -12.16 15.00 -6.98
C LEU A 409 -10.88 15.83 -7.14
N TYR A 410 -10.34 16.26 -5.99
CA TYR A 410 -9.13 17.06 -5.88
C TYR A 410 -8.23 16.44 -4.81
N ASN A 411 -7.09 15.89 -5.20
CA ASN A 411 -6.10 15.39 -4.26
C ASN A 411 -4.96 16.40 -4.14
N GLU A 412 -4.50 16.72 -2.93
CA GLU A 412 -3.25 17.45 -2.70
C GLU A 412 -2.75 17.14 -1.29
N ASP A 413 -2.49 15.86 -1.03
CA ASP A 413 -2.21 15.37 0.31
C ASP A 413 -1.04 14.38 0.29
N VAL A 414 -0.40 14.22 1.45
CA VAL A 414 0.52 13.10 1.69
C VAL A 414 -0.31 11.89 2.11
N ILE A 415 -0.25 10.83 1.31
CA ILE A 415 -1.08 9.63 1.46
C ILE A 415 -0.18 8.40 1.59
N SER A 416 -0.59 7.43 2.40
CA SER A 416 0.08 6.12 2.48
C SER A 416 -0.25 5.27 1.25
N MET A 417 0.75 4.96 0.44
CA MET A 417 0.62 4.13 -0.77
C MET A 417 0.80 2.63 -0.46
N PRO A 418 0.28 1.72 -1.30
CA PRO A 418 0.59 0.28 -1.21
C PRO A 418 2.11 0.04 -1.35
N ASP A 419 2.71 0.65 -2.37
CA ASP A 419 4.14 0.87 -2.57
C ASP A 419 4.34 2.17 -3.39
N LYS A 420 5.56 2.58 -3.72
CA LYS A 420 5.82 3.86 -4.42
C LYS A 420 6.33 3.69 -5.85
N TRP A 421 6.46 2.46 -6.35
CA TRP A 421 6.93 2.17 -7.68
C TRP A 421 5.83 1.52 -8.52
N GLU A 422 5.27 0.37 -8.15
CA GLU A 422 4.22 -0.31 -8.92
C GLU A 422 2.87 0.37 -8.74
N TYR A 423 2.53 0.67 -7.49
CA TYR A 423 1.32 1.38 -7.09
C TYR A 423 1.61 2.80 -6.57
N PRO A 424 2.22 3.72 -7.37
CA PRO A 424 2.54 5.09 -6.95
C PRO A 424 1.28 5.97 -6.91
N TRP A 425 0.17 5.39 -6.50
CA TRP A 425 -1.19 5.90 -6.42
C TRP A 425 -1.92 5.16 -5.30
N TYR A 426 -2.94 5.80 -4.71
CA TYR A 426 -3.68 5.20 -3.61
C TYR A 426 -4.72 4.18 -4.10
N ALA A 427 -4.92 3.13 -3.31
CA ALA A 427 -6.12 2.32 -3.32
C ALA A 427 -6.82 2.46 -1.96
N ALA A 428 -8.10 2.82 -1.97
CA ALA A 428 -8.80 3.15 -0.73
C ALA A 428 -8.98 1.94 0.21
N TRP A 429 -9.06 0.73 -0.33
CA TRP A 429 -9.21 -0.47 0.48
C TRP A 429 -7.88 -0.94 1.08
N ASP A 430 -6.78 -0.89 0.32
CA ASP A 430 -5.42 -1.08 0.82
C ASP A 430 -5.15 -0.16 2.01
N LEU A 431 -5.47 1.13 1.88
CA LEU A 431 -5.25 2.13 2.91
C LEU A 431 -5.97 1.80 4.23
N ALA A 432 -7.12 1.13 4.18
CA ALA A 432 -7.80 0.65 5.38
C ALA A 432 -6.92 -0.35 6.16
N PHE A 433 -6.19 -1.22 5.46
CA PHE A 433 -5.22 -2.15 6.05
C PHE A 433 -3.94 -1.45 6.49
N HIS A 434 -3.42 -0.47 5.75
CA HIS A 434 -2.21 0.28 6.13
C HIS A 434 -2.40 0.98 7.48
N CYS A 435 -3.61 1.50 7.70
CA CYS A 435 -3.96 2.24 8.91
C CYS A 435 -3.87 1.39 10.19
N ILE A 436 -3.93 0.06 10.10
CA ILE A 436 -3.87 -0.82 11.27
C ILE A 436 -2.47 -0.81 11.92
N PRO A 437 -1.38 -1.17 11.22
CA PRO A 437 -0.03 -1.05 11.76
C PRO A 437 0.38 0.42 11.94
N LEU A 438 -0.03 1.34 11.07
CA LEU A 438 0.24 2.78 11.27
C LEU A 438 -0.32 3.29 12.59
N ALA A 439 -1.52 2.87 12.99
CA ALA A 439 -2.11 3.27 14.27
C ALA A 439 -1.32 2.79 15.50
N MET A 440 -0.42 1.80 15.35
CA MET A 440 0.47 1.38 16.44
C MET A 440 1.57 2.41 16.73
N ILE A 441 2.00 3.16 15.72
CA ILE A 441 3.11 4.12 15.81
C ILE A 441 2.66 5.59 15.71
N ASP A 442 1.56 5.85 15.00
CA ASP A 442 1.00 7.18 14.76
C ASP A 442 -0.54 7.11 14.56
N PRO A 443 -1.33 6.97 15.65
CA PRO A 443 -2.79 6.91 15.57
C PRO A 443 -3.40 8.12 14.87
N GLU A 444 -2.84 9.32 15.06
CA GLU A 444 -3.36 10.55 14.47
C GLU A 444 -3.20 10.58 12.95
N PHE A 445 -2.06 10.12 12.42
CA PHE A 445 -1.91 9.97 10.98
C PHE A 445 -2.91 8.94 10.43
N ALA A 446 -3.03 7.76 11.04
CA ALA A 446 -3.98 6.73 10.60
C ALA A 446 -5.43 7.24 10.59
N LYS A 447 -5.88 7.92 11.64
CA LYS A 447 -7.21 8.56 11.71
C LYS A 447 -7.38 9.59 10.59
N SER A 448 -6.36 10.42 10.33
CA SER A 448 -6.42 11.45 9.28
C SER A 448 -6.57 10.85 7.88
N GLN A 449 -5.90 9.72 7.61
CA GLN A 449 -5.97 9.00 6.33
C GLN A 449 -7.35 8.39 6.10
N LEU A 450 -7.95 7.77 7.12
CA LEU A 450 -9.32 7.25 7.02
C LEU A 450 -10.36 8.36 6.81
N ILE A 451 -10.20 9.51 7.45
CA ILE A 451 -11.09 10.66 7.24
C ILE A 451 -10.90 11.29 5.85
N LEU A 452 -9.69 11.24 5.29
CA LEU A 452 -9.36 11.87 4.01
C LEU A 452 -10.32 11.44 2.89
N PHE A 453 -10.52 10.13 2.73
CA PHE A 453 -11.39 9.55 1.71
C PHE A 453 -12.90 9.76 1.95
N LEU A 454 -13.26 10.31 3.12
CA LEU A 454 -14.62 10.63 3.50
C LEU A 454 -14.95 12.13 3.34
N ARG A 455 -13.98 12.94 2.88
CA ARG A 455 -14.15 14.38 2.65
C ARG A 455 -14.88 14.67 1.35
N GLU A 456 -15.49 15.84 1.28
CA GLU A 456 -16.38 16.30 0.20
C GLU A 456 -15.68 16.42 -1.17
N TRP A 457 -14.36 16.61 -1.18
CA TRP A 457 -13.54 16.71 -2.39
C TRP A 457 -12.80 15.40 -2.73
N TYR A 458 -13.09 14.31 -1.99
CA TYR A 458 -12.62 12.95 -2.28
C TYR A 458 -13.80 12.01 -2.55
N MET A 459 -14.74 11.93 -1.60
CA MET A 459 -15.94 11.12 -1.70
C MET A 459 -16.89 11.71 -2.75
N HIS A 460 -17.40 10.85 -3.63
CA HIS A 460 -18.40 11.26 -4.60
C HIS A 460 -19.66 11.77 -3.88
N PRO A 461 -20.33 12.82 -4.38
CA PRO A 461 -21.59 13.34 -3.80
C PRO A 461 -22.72 12.33 -3.61
N ASN A 462 -22.60 11.12 -4.18
CA ASN A 462 -23.58 10.04 -4.05
C ASN A 462 -23.26 9.09 -2.87
N GLY A 463 -22.13 9.30 -2.17
CA GLY A 463 -21.63 8.47 -1.09
C GLY A 463 -20.49 7.51 -1.47
N GLN A 464 -20.12 7.36 -2.74
CA GLN A 464 -19.07 6.45 -3.18
C GLN A 464 -17.67 6.95 -2.75
N ILE A 465 -16.87 6.05 -2.18
CA ILE A 465 -15.44 6.28 -1.90
C ILE A 465 -14.67 5.98 -3.19
N PRO A 466 -13.70 6.81 -3.63
CA PRO A 466 -12.93 6.55 -4.84
C PRO A 466 -12.09 5.27 -4.68
N ALA A 467 -12.11 4.39 -5.68
CA ALA A 467 -11.43 3.11 -5.60
C ALA A 467 -9.90 3.25 -5.71
N TYR A 468 -9.40 3.60 -6.91
CA TYR A 468 -7.98 3.77 -7.21
C TYR A 468 -7.77 4.62 -8.48
N GLU A 469 -6.54 5.08 -8.75
CA GLU A 469 -6.22 6.07 -9.79
C GLU A 469 -6.72 5.68 -11.19
N TRP A 470 -6.63 4.40 -11.57
CA TRP A 470 -7.08 3.92 -12.88
C TRP A 470 -8.61 3.94 -13.07
N ALA A 471 -9.39 3.81 -12.00
CA ALA A 471 -10.84 3.76 -12.06
C ALA A 471 -11.48 4.15 -10.71
N PHE A 472 -11.63 5.45 -10.43
CA PHE A 472 -12.23 5.91 -9.16
C PHE A 472 -13.66 5.39 -8.95
N GLY A 473 -14.40 5.15 -10.04
CA GLY A 473 -15.76 4.64 -10.03
C GLY A 473 -15.90 3.15 -9.77
N ASP A 474 -14.80 2.41 -9.68
CA ASP A 474 -14.83 0.98 -9.41
C ASP A 474 -15.27 0.68 -7.96
N VAL A 475 -15.49 -0.60 -7.66
CA VAL A 475 -16.02 -1.04 -6.37
C VAL A 475 -14.96 -1.83 -5.63
N ASN A 476 -14.53 -1.32 -4.47
CA ASN A 476 -13.64 -2.04 -3.57
C ASN A 476 -14.41 -2.67 -2.40
N PRO A 477 -13.83 -3.64 -1.67
CA PRO A 477 -14.38 -4.12 -0.41
C PRO A 477 -14.63 -2.96 0.58
N PRO A 478 -15.82 -2.85 1.19
CA PRO A 478 -16.17 -1.79 2.14
C PRO A 478 -15.55 -2.00 3.53
N VAL A 479 -14.24 -2.26 3.60
CA VAL A 479 -13.48 -2.48 4.84
C VAL A 479 -13.20 -1.19 5.62
N HIS A 480 -13.54 -0.02 5.08
CA HIS A 480 -13.25 1.28 5.69
C HIS A 480 -13.85 1.44 7.10
N ALA A 481 -15.08 0.94 7.31
CA ALA A 481 -15.74 0.99 8.62
C ALA A 481 -15.07 0.06 9.65
N TRP A 482 -14.57 -1.10 9.20
CA TRP A 482 -13.77 -1.99 10.03
C TRP A 482 -12.47 -1.30 10.45
N ALA A 483 -11.76 -0.67 9.50
CA ALA A 483 -10.54 0.04 9.81
C ALA A 483 -10.77 1.21 10.78
N VAL A 484 -11.83 2.00 10.59
CA VAL A 484 -12.23 3.06 11.54
C VAL A 484 -12.43 2.48 12.95
N TRP A 485 -13.19 1.39 13.08
CA TRP A 485 -13.42 0.74 14.37
C TRP A 485 -12.12 0.20 14.99
N ARG A 486 -11.26 -0.41 14.18
CA ARG A 486 -10.01 -1.01 14.65
C ARG A 486 -8.99 0.05 15.04
N VAL A 487 -8.84 1.12 14.25
CA VAL A 487 -7.99 2.28 14.58
C VAL A 487 -8.46 2.95 15.85
N TYR A 488 -9.77 3.21 16.03
CA TYR A 488 -10.32 3.75 17.28
C TYR A 488 -9.93 2.91 18.51
N LYS A 489 -10.03 1.58 18.40
CA LYS A 489 -9.63 0.67 19.48
C LYS A 489 -8.11 0.62 19.71
N ILE A 490 -7.29 0.74 18.65
CA ILE A 490 -5.82 0.80 18.79
C ILE A 490 -5.43 2.13 19.45
N ASP A 491 -5.97 3.25 18.97
CA ASP A 491 -5.76 4.58 19.50
C ASP A 491 -6.09 4.64 21.01
N ARG A 492 -7.25 4.10 21.41
CA ARG A 492 -7.62 3.97 22.83
C ARG A 492 -6.58 3.21 23.64
N ASN A 493 -5.97 2.18 23.09
CA ASN A 493 -4.93 1.40 23.78
C ASN A 493 -3.59 2.15 23.83
N VAL A 494 -3.24 2.90 22.79
CA VAL A 494 -1.99 3.66 22.70
C VAL A 494 -2.03 4.91 23.57
N ASN A 495 -3.10 5.69 23.49
CA ASN A 495 -3.26 6.97 24.18
C ASN A 495 -4.00 6.86 25.53
N GLY A 496 -4.59 5.69 25.83
CA GLY A 496 -5.37 5.45 27.06
C GLY A 496 -6.76 6.10 27.08
N VAL A 497 -7.10 6.91 26.08
CA VAL A 497 -8.37 7.64 25.97
C VAL A 497 -9.03 7.37 24.62
N PRO A 498 -10.34 7.06 24.57
CA PRO A 498 -11.05 6.90 23.30
C PRO A 498 -11.29 8.23 22.57
N ASP A 499 -10.99 8.29 21.27
CA ASP A 499 -11.36 9.43 20.41
C ASP A 499 -12.74 9.22 19.74
N ARG A 500 -13.79 9.57 20.50
CA ARG A 500 -15.18 9.45 20.02
C ARG A 500 -15.54 10.46 18.93
N LEU A 501 -14.86 11.62 18.88
CA LEU A 501 -15.11 12.62 17.85
C LEU A 501 -14.66 12.11 16.48
N PHE A 502 -13.50 11.45 16.40
CA PHE A 502 -13.09 10.74 15.18
C PHE A 502 -14.14 9.72 14.75
N LEU A 503 -14.61 8.91 15.70
CA LEU A 503 -15.57 7.86 15.45
C LEU A 503 -16.91 8.41 14.91
N GLU A 504 -17.44 9.46 15.54
CA GLU A 504 -18.66 10.15 15.11
C GLU A 504 -18.52 10.80 13.72
N ARG A 505 -17.41 11.49 13.46
CA ARG A 505 -17.14 12.08 12.13
C ARG A 505 -17.11 11.04 11.02
N ALA A 506 -16.42 9.93 11.24
CA ALA A 506 -16.35 8.84 10.28
C ALA A 506 -17.71 8.16 10.10
N PHE A 507 -18.43 7.88 11.20
CA PHE A 507 -19.73 7.22 11.18
C PHE A 507 -20.75 7.95 10.29
N GLN A 508 -20.87 9.26 10.41
CA GLN A 508 -21.82 10.06 9.62
C GLN A 508 -21.53 9.96 8.11
N LYS A 509 -20.26 9.98 7.70
CA LYS A 509 -19.85 9.85 6.30
C LYS A 509 -20.00 8.41 5.79
N LEU A 510 -19.67 7.44 6.62
CA LEU A 510 -19.87 6.02 6.32
C LEU A 510 -21.36 5.69 6.19
N LEU A 511 -22.27 6.41 6.86
CA LEU A 511 -23.70 6.22 6.62
C LEU A 511 -24.12 6.59 5.18
N LEU A 512 -23.49 7.61 4.59
CA LEU A 512 -23.69 7.97 3.18
C LEU A 512 -23.17 6.87 2.26
N ASN A 513 -21.96 6.36 2.53
CA ASN A 513 -21.38 5.28 1.75
C ASN A 513 -22.20 3.97 1.87
N PHE A 514 -22.63 3.61 3.07
CA PHE A 514 -23.52 2.47 3.28
C PHE A 514 -24.82 2.62 2.47
N THR A 515 -25.41 3.81 2.46
CA THR A 515 -26.65 4.09 1.71
C THR A 515 -26.42 4.00 0.20
N TRP A 516 -25.25 4.44 -0.29
CA TRP A 516 -24.85 4.24 -1.68
C TRP A 516 -24.80 2.75 -2.04
N TRP A 517 -24.19 1.92 -1.20
CA TRP A 517 -24.13 0.46 -1.41
C TRP A 517 -25.53 -0.14 -1.52
N VAL A 518 -26.40 0.12 -0.55
CA VAL A 518 -27.79 -0.38 -0.56
C VAL A 518 -28.54 0.04 -1.83
N ASN A 519 -28.37 1.29 -2.29
CA ASN A 519 -29.13 1.78 -3.44
C ASN A 519 -28.54 1.41 -4.81
N ARG A 520 -27.24 1.09 -4.89
CA ARG A 520 -26.53 0.92 -6.17
C ARG A 520 -26.04 -0.50 -6.40
N LYS A 521 -25.93 -1.31 -5.36
CA LYS A 521 -25.35 -2.66 -5.41
C LYS A 521 -26.31 -3.76 -4.97
N ASP A 522 -27.49 -3.43 -4.48
CA ASP A 522 -28.61 -4.37 -4.33
C ASP A 522 -29.63 -4.10 -5.45
N PHE A 523 -29.40 -4.64 -6.65
CA PHE A 523 -30.22 -4.33 -7.83
C PHE A 523 -31.67 -4.79 -7.67
N GLN A 524 -31.90 -5.93 -7.02
CA GLN A 524 -33.22 -6.52 -6.86
C GLN A 524 -33.95 -6.04 -5.60
N GLY A 525 -33.24 -5.36 -4.67
CA GLY A 525 -33.79 -4.96 -3.38
C GLY A 525 -34.05 -6.14 -2.46
N ASN A 526 -33.32 -7.25 -2.66
CA ASN A 526 -33.50 -8.52 -1.93
C ASN A 526 -32.39 -8.75 -0.88
N ASN A 527 -31.51 -7.77 -0.66
CA ASN A 527 -30.34 -7.82 0.22
C ASN A 527 -29.26 -8.81 -0.25
N VAL A 528 -29.20 -9.08 -1.56
CA VAL A 528 -28.06 -9.73 -2.22
C VAL A 528 -27.29 -8.65 -2.98
N PHE A 529 -26.03 -8.47 -2.61
CA PHE A 529 -25.21 -7.38 -3.14
C PHE A 529 -24.29 -7.88 -4.24
N GLU A 530 -24.26 -7.12 -5.34
CA GLU A 530 -23.57 -7.46 -6.58
C GLU A 530 -22.72 -6.29 -7.09
N GLY A 531 -21.67 -6.64 -7.82
CA GLY A 531 -21.06 -5.81 -8.85
C GLY A 531 -19.66 -5.30 -8.52
N GLY A 532 -18.81 -5.33 -9.54
CA GLY A 532 -17.50 -4.70 -9.59
C GLY A 532 -16.34 -5.60 -9.16
N PHE A 533 -15.17 -4.97 -9.09
CA PHE A 533 -13.86 -5.55 -8.85
C PHE A 533 -13.71 -6.25 -7.49
N LEU A 534 -14.28 -5.68 -6.43
CA LEU A 534 -14.22 -6.14 -5.03
C LEU A 534 -12.81 -6.57 -4.57
N GLY A 535 -11.76 -6.02 -5.16
CA GLY A 535 -10.36 -6.28 -4.78
C GLY A 535 -9.86 -7.70 -5.05
N LEU A 536 -10.60 -8.51 -5.82
CA LEU A 536 -10.32 -9.93 -6.06
C LEU A 536 -10.32 -10.23 -7.58
N ASP A 537 -9.41 -9.58 -8.29
CA ASP A 537 -9.32 -9.41 -9.74
C ASP A 537 -9.72 -10.66 -10.56
N ASN A 538 -8.95 -11.74 -10.41
CA ASN A 538 -9.08 -12.95 -11.20
C ASN A 538 -9.68 -14.13 -10.41
N ILE A 539 -10.24 -13.91 -9.21
CA ILE A 539 -10.72 -15.01 -8.36
C ILE A 539 -11.90 -15.76 -8.99
N GLY A 540 -12.70 -15.05 -9.78
CA GLY A 540 -13.92 -15.55 -10.41
C GLY A 540 -13.69 -16.15 -11.79
N VAL A 541 -14.77 -16.69 -12.33
CA VAL A 541 -14.85 -17.24 -13.70
C VAL A 541 -14.89 -16.12 -14.75
N PHE A 542 -15.47 -14.96 -14.39
CA PHE A 542 -15.74 -13.84 -15.29
C PHE A 542 -15.15 -12.54 -14.77
N ASP A 543 -15.03 -11.58 -15.68
CA ASP A 543 -14.84 -10.17 -15.33
C ASP A 543 -16.08 -9.61 -14.65
N ARG A 544 -15.97 -9.40 -13.34
CA ARG A 544 -17.05 -8.86 -12.50
C ARG A 544 -17.30 -7.37 -12.75
N SER A 545 -16.41 -6.70 -13.47
CA SER A 545 -16.53 -5.30 -13.90
C SER A 545 -17.00 -5.16 -15.35
N ALA A 546 -17.06 -6.25 -16.13
CA ALA A 546 -17.58 -6.26 -17.49
C ALA A 546 -19.00 -6.88 -17.58
N PRO A 547 -19.76 -6.60 -18.66
CA PRO A 547 -20.99 -7.31 -18.95
C PRO A 547 -20.74 -8.82 -19.08
N LEU A 548 -21.57 -9.63 -18.42
CA LEU A 548 -21.47 -11.09 -18.51
C LEU A 548 -21.94 -11.60 -19.88
N PRO A 549 -21.31 -12.65 -20.43
CA PRO A 549 -21.77 -13.33 -21.65
C PRO A 549 -23.26 -13.75 -21.53
N GLY A 550 -23.99 -13.70 -22.64
CA GLY A 550 -25.42 -14.05 -22.71
C GLY A 550 -26.37 -13.19 -21.85
N GLY A 551 -25.93 -12.03 -21.35
CA GLY A 551 -26.77 -11.09 -20.60
C GLY A 551 -27.14 -11.57 -19.18
N GLY A 552 -26.38 -12.52 -18.64
CA GLY A 552 -26.57 -13.02 -17.28
C GLY A 552 -26.20 -12.03 -16.18
N ARG A 553 -26.43 -12.45 -14.94
CA ARG A 553 -26.12 -11.71 -13.70
C ARG A 553 -25.47 -12.61 -12.66
N LEU A 554 -24.61 -12.05 -11.83
CA LEU A 554 -23.90 -12.77 -10.80
C LEU A 554 -24.36 -12.30 -9.42
N GLU A 555 -24.99 -13.19 -8.67
CA GLU A 555 -25.21 -13.02 -7.24
C GLU A 555 -23.93 -13.43 -6.51
N GLN A 556 -23.30 -12.46 -5.85
CA GLN A 556 -21.96 -12.60 -5.28
C GLN A 556 -22.01 -12.88 -3.78
N SER A 557 -21.39 -13.99 -3.37
CA SER A 557 -21.33 -14.39 -1.97
C SER A 557 -20.44 -13.45 -1.14
N ASP A 558 -19.33 -13.03 -1.72
CA ASP A 558 -18.39 -12.10 -1.11
C ASP A 558 -18.97 -10.68 -1.02
N GLY A 559 -19.53 -10.15 -2.11
CA GLY A 559 -20.18 -8.83 -2.12
C GLY A 559 -21.24 -8.69 -1.02
N THR A 560 -22.08 -9.71 -0.87
CA THR A 560 -23.11 -9.77 0.17
C THR A 560 -22.51 -9.91 1.58
N SER A 561 -21.48 -10.73 1.74
CA SER A 561 -20.77 -10.92 3.01
C SER A 561 -20.05 -9.67 3.49
N TRP A 562 -19.43 -8.93 2.57
CA TRP A 562 -18.79 -7.64 2.86
C TRP A 562 -19.79 -6.63 3.40
N MET A 563 -21.00 -6.58 2.83
CA MET A 563 -22.06 -5.71 3.33
C MET A 563 -22.61 -6.16 4.69
N ALA A 564 -22.69 -7.46 4.96
CA ALA A 564 -23.01 -7.95 6.29
C ALA A 564 -21.93 -7.55 7.33
N MET A 565 -20.65 -7.68 6.98
CA MET A 565 -19.54 -7.20 7.81
C MET A 565 -19.64 -5.68 8.02
N TYR A 566 -19.93 -4.90 6.97
CA TYR A 566 -20.12 -3.46 7.08
C TYR A 566 -21.28 -3.11 8.02
N CYS A 567 -22.43 -3.79 7.92
CA CYS A 567 -23.55 -3.65 8.86
C CYS A 567 -23.10 -3.86 10.30
N LEU A 568 -22.36 -4.94 10.59
CA LEU A 568 -21.91 -5.25 11.94
C LEU A 568 -20.89 -4.24 12.48
N ASN A 569 -19.98 -3.74 11.63
CA ASN A 569 -19.05 -2.68 12.03
C ASN A 569 -19.80 -1.39 12.36
N MET A 570 -20.77 -0.99 11.53
CA MET A 570 -21.59 0.20 11.81
C MET A 570 -22.47 0.01 13.05
N LEU A 571 -22.98 -1.19 13.30
CA LEU A 571 -23.68 -1.53 14.54
C LEU A 571 -22.76 -1.35 15.76
N ALA A 572 -21.54 -1.91 15.72
CA ALA A 572 -20.58 -1.79 16.82
C ALA A 572 -20.23 -0.32 17.10
N ILE A 573 -20.00 0.47 16.05
CA ILE A 573 -19.73 1.90 16.17
C ILE A 573 -20.94 2.64 16.76
N ALA A 574 -22.15 2.38 16.28
CA ALA A 574 -23.37 3.02 16.79
C ALA A 574 -23.56 2.72 18.28
N LEU A 575 -23.39 1.47 18.71
CA LEU A 575 -23.50 1.07 20.11
C LEU A 575 -22.45 1.76 21.00
N GLU A 576 -21.22 1.92 20.52
CA GLU A 576 -20.17 2.67 21.23
C GLU A 576 -20.55 4.15 21.41
N LEU A 577 -21.07 4.79 20.35
CA LEU A 577 -21.51 6.19 20.39
C LEU A 577 -22.80 6.39 21.23
N SER A 578 -23.68 5.39 21.27
CA SER A 578 -24.89 5.38 22.10
C SER A 578 -24.62 5.50 23.59
N ALA A 579 -23.40 5.16 24.05
CA ALA A 579 -23.02 5.26 25.45
C ALA A 579 -23.10 6.72 26.00
N GLU A 580 -22.99 7.73 25.13
CA GLU A 580 -23.13 9.15 25.50
C GLU A 580 -24.28 9.85 24.77
N ASN A 581 -24.66 9.38 23.58
CA ASN A 581 -25.73 9.98 22.79
C ASN A 581 -26.78 8.94 22.38
N PRO A 582 -27.94 8.88 23.09
CA PRO A 582 -29.01 7.93 22.82
C PRO A 582 -29.58 7.94 21.39
N ALA A 583 -29.38 9.02 20.61
CA ALA A 583 -29.82 9.08 19.21
C ALA A 583 -29.22 7.94 18.36
N TYR A 584 -28.01 7.47 18.70
CA TYR A 584 -27.37 6.36 18.00
C TYR A 584 -28.06 5.01 18.27
N GLU A 585 -28.89 4.87 19.32
CA GLU A 585 -29.63 3.63 19.57
C GLU A 585 -30.65 3.34 18.46
N ASP A 586 -31.22 4.38 17.86
CA ASP A 586 -32.17 4.28 16.75
C ASP A 586 -31.46 3.76 15.50
N VAL A 587 -30.27 4.30 15.23
CA VAL A 587 -29.44 3.89 14.09
C VAL A 587 -28.87 2.47 14.28
N ALA A 588 -28.49 2.10 15.50
CA ALA A 588 -28.04 0.75 15.84
C ALA A 588 -29.11 -0.30 15.49
N SER A 589 -30.38 0.01 15.75
CA SER A 589 -31.50 -0.90 15.45
C SER A 589 -31.61 -1.18 13.94
N LYS A 590 -31.43 -0.14 13.11
CA LYS A 590 -31.38 -0.28 11.64
C LYS A 590 -30.28 -1.23 11.18
N PHE A 591 -29.06 -1.13 11.73
CA PHE A 591 -27.96 -2.01 11.32
C PHE A 591 -28.14 -3.45 11.80
N PHE A 592 -28.71 -3.64 13.00
CA PHE A 592 -29.10 -4.97 13.48
C PHE A 592 -30.12 -5.64 12.55
N GLU A 593 -31.22 -4.96 12.23
CA GLU A 593 -32.27 -5.51 11.36
C GLU A 593 -31.74 -5.79 9.96
N HIS A 594 -30.99 -4.85 9.38
CA HIS A 594 -30.41 -5.01 8.03
C HIS A 594 -29.41 -6.18 7.96
N PHE A 595 -28.56 -6.36 8.97
CA PHE A 595 -27.69 -7.54 9.05
C PHE A 595 -28.49 -8.84 9.05
N VAL A 596 -29.56 -8.91 9.83
CA VAL A 596 -30.38 -10.12 9.95
C VAL A 596 -31.12 -10.43 8.63
N TYR A 597 -31.53 -9.41 7.87
CA TYR A 597 -32.05 -9.59 6.51
C TYR A 597 -31.01 -10.18 5.56
N ILE A 598 -29.77 -9.67 5.56
CA ILE A 598 -28.68 -10.23 4.77
C ILE A 598 -28.39 -11.69 5.17
N ALA A 599 -28.29 -11.97 6.47
CA ALA A 599 -28.03 -13.31 6.97
C ALA A 599 -29.09 -14.33 6.55
N LYS A 600 -30.36 -13.90 6.45
CA LYS A 600 -31.43 -14.74 5.90
C LYS A 600 -31.27 -14.91 4.39
N ALA A 601 -31.04 -13.84 3.64
CA ALA A 601 -30.88 -13.91 2.18
C ALA A 601 -29.77 -14.91 1.79
N MET A 602 -28.62 -14.85 2.47
CA MET A 602 -27.50 -15.75 2.17
C MET A 602 -27.77 -17.22 2.47
N ASN A 603 -28.64 -17.54 3.44
CA ASN A 603 -28.83 -18.90 3.96
C ASN A 603 -30.17 -19.55 3.57
N GLU A 604 -31.20 -18.77 3.22
CA GLU A 604 -32.59 -19.23 3.18
C GLU A 604 -33.44 -18.65 2.03
N LEU A 605 -32.83 -18.09 0.97
CA LEU A 605 -33.61 -17.63 -0.20
C LEU A 605 -34.53 -18.75 -0.71
N GLY A 606 -35.85 -18.47 -0.71
CA GLY A 606 -36.90 -19.38 -1.14
C GLY A 606 -36.68 -19.87 -2.57
N ASP A 607 -37.18 -21.08 -2.88
CA ASP A 607 -37.00 -21.81 -4.15
C ASP A 607 -35.58 -22.34 -4.46
N GLY A 608 -34.71 -22.51 -3.44
CA GLY A 608 -33.46 -23.28 -3.57
C GLY A 608 -32.25 -22.49 -4.10
N GLN A 609 -32.33 -21.16 -4.08
CA GLN A 609 -31.35 -20.23 -4.65
C GLN A 609 -30.45 -19.54 -3.59
N ALA A 610 -30.27 -20.14 -2.41
CA ALA A 610 -29.34 -19.61 -1.42
C ALA A 610 -27.88 -19.73 -1.87
N LEU A 611 -27.04 -18.78 -1.46
CA LEU A 611 -25.59 -18.78 -1.69
C LEU A 611 -24.90 -19.92 -0.92
N TRP A 612 -25.52 -20.40 0.17
CA TRP A 612 -25.12 -21.61 0.88
C TRP A 612 -25.55 -22.88 0.14
N ASP A 613 -24.60 -23.78 -0.10
CA ASP A 613 -24.85 -25.10 -0.66
C ASP A 613 -24.86 -26.15 0.47
N GLU A 614 -26.03 -26.74 0.74
CA GLU A 614 -26.19 -27.71 1.83
C GLU A 614 -25.51 -29.05 1.52
N GLU A 615 -25.35 -29.42 0.24
CA GLU A 615 -24.68 -30.65 -0.15
C GLU A 615 -23.18 -30.56 0.12
N ASP A 616 -22.51 -29.54 -0.42
CA ASP A 616 -21.08 -29.33 -0.26
C ASP A 616 -20.73 -28.79 1.13
N GLY A 617 -21.62 -27.98 1.73
CA GLY A 617 -21.37 -27.31 3.00
C GLY A 617 -20.46 -26.10 2.85
N PHE A 618 -20.63 -25.35 1.77
CA PHE A 618 -19.80 -24.23 1.40
C PHE A 618 -20.61 -23.14 0.71
N TYR A 619 -20.10 -21.92 0.69
CA TYR A 619 -20.76 -20.79 0.02
C TYR A 619 -20.18 -20.61 -1.40
N TYR A 620 -21.06 -20.30 -2.36
CA TYR A 620 -20.70 -20.12 -3.76
C TYR A 620 -21.50 -18.97 -4.38
N ASP A 621 -20.95 -18.37 -5.44
CA ASP A 621 -21.68 -17.42 -6.29
C ASP A 621 -22.75 -18.14 -7.12
N ILE A 622 -23.80 -17.40 -7.50
CA ILE A 622 -24.88 -17.89 -8.37
C ILE A 622 -24.90 -17.07 -9.65
N LEU A 623 -24.81 -17.75 -10.79
CA LEU A 623 -24.99 -17.18 -12.11
C LEU A 623 -26.46 -17.33 -12.53
N ASN A 624 -27.15 -16.21 -12.64
CA ASN A 624 -28.51 -16.10 -13.17
C ASN A 624 -28.47 -15.76 -14.67
N MET A 625 -28.78 -16.73 -15.51
CA MET A 625 -28.97 -16.56 -16.95
C MET A 625 -30.46 -16.50 -17.29
N PRO A 626 -30.84 -15.94 -18.44
CA PRO A 626 -32.23 -16.01 -18.90
C PRO A 626 -32.72 -17.47 -19.02
N GLY A 627 -33.52 -17.92 -18.04
CA GLY A 627 -34.11 -19.26 -18.00
C GLY A 627 -33.23 -20.37 -17.39
N ASP A 628 -32.05 -20.04 -16.85
CA ASP A 628 -31.12 -21.01 -16.24
C ASP A 628 -30.39 -20.38 -15.05
N VAL A 629 -30.30 -21.09 -13.93
CA VAL A 629 -29.63 -20.63 -12.71
C VAL A 629 -28.59 -21.67 -12.32
N ARG A 630 -27.32 -21.25 -12.28
CA ARG A 630 -26.19 -22.14 -12.02
C ARG A 630 -25.37 -21.67 -10.83
N ARG A 631 -25.06 -22.60 -9.94
CA ARG A 631 -24.08 -22.36 -8.87
C ARG A 631 -22.66 -22.52 -9.40
N LEU A 632 -21.81 -21.52 -9.13
CA LEU A 632 -20.41 -21.54 -9.52
C LEU A 632 -19.61 -22.25 -8.41
N LYS A 633 -19.49 -23.59 -8.50
CA LYS A 633 -18.78 -24.44 -7.53
C LYS A 633 -17.25 -24.29 -7.57
N VAL A 634 -16.77 -23.06 -7.40
CA VAL A 634 -15.36 -22.69 -7.25
C VAL A 634 -15.06 -22.53 -5.76
N ARG A 635 -14.28 -23.45 -5.18
CA ARG A 635 -13.83 -23.39 -3.78
C ARG A 635 -12.73 -22.34 -3.65
N SER A 636 -13.14 -21.09 -3.50
CA SER A 636 -12.25 -19.93 -3.36
C SER A 636 -12.49 -19.18 -2.05
N MET A 637 -11.67 -18.15 -1.80
CA MET A 637 -11.81 -17.22 -0.69
C MET A 637 -13.21 -16.61 -0.62
N VAL A 638 -13.91 -16.48 -1.77
CA VAL A 638 -15.31 -16.04 -1.83
C VAL A 638 -16.20 -16.82 -0.85
N GLY A 639 -16.02 -18.13 -0.74
CA GLY A 639 -16.80 -18.97 0.17
C GLY A 639 -16.35 -18.91 1.63
N LEU A 640 -15.21 -18.28 1.92
CA LEU A 640 -14.68 -18.05 3.28
C LEU A 640 -15.00 -16.65 3.81
N ILE A 641 -15.18 -15.65 2.93
CA ILE A 641 -15.55 -14.26 3.29
C ILE A 641 -16.82 -14.15 4.18
N PRO A 642 -17.85 -15.02 4.09
CA PRO A 642 -18.95 -15.04 5.05
C PRO A 642 -18.52 -15.10 6.53
N LEU A 643 -17.35 -15.67 6.84
CA LEU A 643 -16.79 -15.71 8.19
C LEU A 643 -16.42 -14.31 8.73
N PHE A 644 -16.25 -13.31 7.88
CA PHE A 644 -15.91 -11.93 8.27
C PHE A 644 -17.06 -11.21 8.98
N ALA A 645 -18.29 -11.59 8.64
CA ALA A 645 -19.48 -11.06 9.29
C ALA A 645 -19.73 -11.79 10.61
N VAL A 646 -19.03 -11.34 11.65
CA VAL A 646 -19.21 -11.83 13.02
C VAL A 646 -19.04 -10.69 14.03
N GLU A 647 -19.98 -10.59 14.97
CA GLU A 647 -19.96 -9.64 16.09
C GLU A 647 -20.72 -10.20 17.30
N THR A 648 -20.27 -9.83 18.50
CA THR A 648 -20.88 -10.27 19.75
C THR A 648 -21.53 -9.11 20.48
N LEU A 649 -22.77 -9.29 20.93
CA LEU A 649 -23.45 -8.34 21.81
C LEU A 649 -23.35 -8.82 23.25
N GLU A 650 -22.58 -8.08 24.05
CA GLU A 650 -22.45 -8.33 25.49
C GLU A 650 -23.72 -7.92 26.24
N PRO A 651 -24.16 -8.72 27.23
CA PRO A 651 -25.35 -8.41 28.01
C PRO A 651 -25.23 -7.05 28.72
N GLU A 652 -24.05 -6.72 29.25
CA GLU A 652 -23.83 -5.45 29.96
C GLU A 652 -23.96 -4.23 29.03
N LEU A 653 -23.56 -4.37 27.76
CA LEU A 653 -23.71 -3.31 26.76
C LEU A 653 -25.18 -3.14 26.39
N VAL A 654 -25.88 -4.24 26.10
CA VAL A 654 -27.30 -4.22 25.72
C VAL A 654 -28.18 -3.70 26.85
N ASP A 655 -27.88 -4.07 28.09
CA ASP A 655 -28.65 -3.66 29.28
C ASP A 655 -28.52 -2.16 29.59
N ARG A 656 -27.43 -1.52 29.16
CA ARG A 656 -27.23 -0.07 29.26
C ARG A 656 -27.96 0.73 28.18
N LEU A 657 -28.49 0.08 27.14
CA LEU A 657 -29.11 0.70 25.97
C LEU A 657 -30.58 0.28 25.84
N PRO A 658 -31.49 0.85 26.66
CA PRO A 658 -32.86 0.35 26.79
C PRO A 658 -33.70 0.51 25.52
N GLY A 659 -33.44 1.54 24.71
CA GLY A 659 -34.13 1.77 23.44
C GLY A 659 -33.78 0.71 22.40
N PHE A 660 -32.48 0.47 22.23
CA PHE A 660 -31.97 -0.61 21.37
C PHE A 660 -32.44 -1.98 21.86
N LYS A 661 -32.27 -2.29 23.15
CA LYS A 661 -32.69 -3.58 23.74
C LYS A 661 -34.15 -3.88 23.46
N ARG A 662 -35.04 -2.90 23.67
CA ARG A 662 -36.48 -3.06 23.44
C ARG A 662 -36.79 -3.37 21.97
N ARG A 663 -36.19 -2.66 21.02
CA ARG A 663 -36.42 -2.87 19.58
C ARG A 663 -35.84 -4.20 19.09
N MET A 664 -34.61 -4.51 19.49
CA MET A 664 -33.98 -5.80 19.20
C MET A 664 -34.84 -6.96 19.71
N GLN A 665 -35.30 -6.90 20.97
CA GLN A 665 -36.13 -7.94 21.56
C GLN A 665 -37.49 -8.04 20.87
N TRP A 666 -38.13 -6.90 20.55
CA TRP A 666 -39.37 -6.88 19.78
C TRP A 666 -39.20 -7.54 18.41
N PHE A 667 -38.10 -7.25 17.69
CA PHE A 667 -37.82 -7.85 16.39
C PHE A 667 -37.65 -9.37 16.50
N ILE A 668 -36.83 -9.83 17.45
CA ILE A 668 -36.63 -11.26 17.72
C ILE A 668 -37.96 -11.94 18.05
N ASP A 669 -38.80 -11.33 18.88
CA ASP A 669 -40.04 -11.94 19.35
C ASP A 669 -41.13 -11.96 18.26
N ASN A 670 -41.21 -10.93 17.41
CA ASN A 670 -42.27 -10.78 16.42
C ASN A 670 -41.90 -11.27 15.01
N ARG A 671 -40.62 -11.59 14.75
CA ARG A 671 -40.15 -12.12 13.46
C ARG A 671 -39.43 -13.46 13.64
N PRO A 672 -40.17 -14.54 13.99
CA PRO A 672 -39.59 -15.85 14.30
C PRO A 672 -38.73 -16.43 13.18
N GLU A 673 -39.02 -16.07 11.92
CA GLU A 673 -38.29 -16.46 10.72
C GLU A 673 -36.84 -15.96 10.66
N PHE A 674 -36.42 -15.09 11.60
CA PHE A 674 -35.05 -14.59 11.72
C PHE A 674 -34.34 -15.01 13.00
N ARG A 675 -35.04 -15.64 13.96
CA ARG A 675 -34.45 -16.04 15.25
C ARG A 675 -33.25 -16.97 15.08
N GLY A 676 -33.25 -17.78 14.02
CA GLY A 676 -32.16 -18.71 13.68
C GLY A 676 -30.82 -18.04 13.33
N HIS A 677 -30.81 -16.72 13.08
CA HIS A 677 -29.62 -15.94 12.76
C HIS A 677 -29.04 -15.18 13.96
N VAL A 678 -29.63 -15.33 15.15
CA VAL A 678 -29.13 -14.74 16.40
C VAL A 678 -28.90 -15.86 17.41
N ALA A 679 -27.66 -16.34 17.49
CA ALA A 679 -27.31 -17.36 18.47
C ALA A 679 -27.16 -16.75 19.87
N THR A 680 -27.60 -17.46 20.90
CA THR A 680 -27.56 -16.98 22.29
C THR A 680 -26.81 -17.94 23.19
N ARG A 681 -26.14 -17.40 24.20
CA ARG A 681 -25.47 -18.17 25.26
C ARG A 681 -25.66 -17.46 26.58
N VAL A 682 -26.01 -18.21 27.62
CA VAL A 682 -26.07 -17.69 29.00
C VAL A 682 -24.64 -17.65 29.54
N GLY A 683 -24.16 -16.45 29.88
CA GLY A 683 -22.85 -16.25 30.50
C GLY A 683 -22.84 -16.68 31.97
N ALA A 684 -21.64 -16.78 32.56
CA ALA A 684 -21.47 -17.21 33.95
C ALA A 684 -22.20 -16.32 34.99
N GLY A 685 -22.46 -15.05 34.65
CA GLY A 685 -23.24 -14.11 35.46
C GLY A 685 -24.75 -14.11 35.21
N GLY A 686 -25.29 -15.05 34.41
CA GLY A 686 -26.72 -15.13 34.09
C GLY A 686 -27.20 -14.22 32.94
N GLY A 687 -26.36 -13.29 32.47
CA GLY A 687 -26.65 -12.45 31.30
C GLY A 687 -26.61 -13.24 29.98
N VAL A 688 -27.41 -12.83 28.99
CA VAL A 688 -27.48 -13.49 27.67
C VAL A 688 -26.56 -12.77 26.68
N ARG A 689 -25.43 -13.39 26.34
CA ARG A 689 -24.58 -12.98 25.22
C ARG A 689 -25.22 -13.43 23.91
N ARG A 690 -25.17 -12.58 22.88
CA ARG A 690 -25.69 -12.88 21.54
C ARG A 690 -24.57 -12.86 20.51
N LEU A 691 -24.62 -13.76 19.54
CA LEU A 691 -23.73 -13.82 18.38
C LEU A 691 -24.54 -13.47 17.13
N LEU A 692 -24.04 -12.48 16.40
CA LEU A 692 -24.51 -12.11 15.08
C LEU A 692 -23.48 -12.63 14.07
N SER A 693 -23.85 -13.62 13.27
CA SER A 693 -23.00 -14.11 12.18
C SER A 693 -23.81 -14.67 11.01
N ILE A 694 -23.30 -14.51 9.79
CA ILE A 694 -23.86 -15.20 8.61
C ILE A 694 -23.73 -16.71 8.80
N VAL A 695 -22.59 -17.16 9.33
CA VAL A 695 -22.24 -18.58 9.42
C VAL A 695 -22.66 -19.13 10.79
N ARG A 696 -23.70 -19.96 10.80
CA ARG A 696 -24.20 -20.61 12.03
C ARG A 696 -23.25 -21.73 12.47
N ARG A 697 -23.30 -22.15 13.74
CA ARG A 697 -22.41 -23.20 14.29
C ARG A 697 -22.25 -24.44 13.40
N PRO A 698 -23.32 -25.07 12.85
CA PRO A 698 -23.15 -26.23 11.98
C PRO A 698 -22.41 -25.90 10.68
N GLN A 699 -22.71 -24.74 10.09
CA GLN A 699 -22.06 -24.26 8.87
C GLN A 699 -20.60 -23.91 9.13
N LEU A 700 -20.30 -23.29 10.28
CA LEU A 700 -18.94 -22.94 10.70
C LEU A 700 -18.06 -24.18 10.75
N LEU A 701 -18.54 -25.27 11.37
CA LEU A 701 -17.81 -26.53 11.43
C LEU A 701 -17.52 -27.11 10.04
N ARG A 702 -18.46 -27.01 9.09
CA ARG A 702 -18.27 -27.50 7.71
C ARG A 702 -17.29 -26.64 6.93
N VAL A 703 -17.41 -25.31 7.00
CA VAL A 703 -16.49 -24.37 6.35
C VAL A 703 -15.08 -24.52 6.90
N LEU A 704 -14.91 -24.66 8.22
CA LEU A 704 -13.61 -24.92 8.83
C LEU A 704 -13.00 -26.26 8.40
N GLY A 705 -13.84 -27.25 8.06
CA GLY A 705 -13.42 -28.50 7.46
C GLY A 705 -12.68 -28.33 6.14
N TYR A 706 -13.07 -27.35 5.31
CA TYR A 706 -12.32 -27.00 4.10
C TYR A 706 -11.15 -26.06 4.41
N MET A 707 -11.38 -25.02 5.22
CA MET A 707 -10.39 -23.98 5.47
C MET A 707 -9.11 -24.53 6.13
N LEU A 708 -9.24 -25.52 7.01
CA LEU A 708 -8.14 -26.10 7.79
C LEU A 708 -7.57 -27.39 7.19
N ASP A 709 -8.01 -27.78 6.00
CA ASP A 709 -7.47 -28.92 5.25
C ASP A 709 -6.31 -28.48 4.35
N ARG A 710 -5.23 -29.25 4.38
CA ARG A 710 -4.00 -28.99 3.63
C ARG A 710 -4.14 -29.23 2.12
N ASP A 711 -5.03 -30.13 1.74
CA ASP A 711 -5.33 -30.42 0.34
C ASP A 711 -6.43 -29.48 -0.21
N GLU A 712 -6.94 -28.60 0.65
CA GLU A 712 -7.82 -27.50 0.28
C GLU A 712 -7.10 -26.15 0.48
N PHE A 713 -7.41 -25.40 1.54
CA PHE A 713 -6.96 -24.03 1.71
C PHE A 713 -5.74 -23.84 2.61
N LEU A 714 -5.51 -24.72 3.59
CA LEU A 714 -4.47 -24.52 4.60
C LEU A 714 -3.07 -24.79 4.04
N SER A 715 -2.24 -23.75 3.96
CA SER A 715 -0.80 -23.87 3.72
C SER A 715 -0.01 -23.76 5.02
N SER A 716 1.31 -24.02 4.98
CA SER A 716 2.23 -23.70 6.09
C SER A 716 2.36 -22.19 6.37
N HIS A 717 1.87 -21.36 5.44
CA HIS A 717 2.09 -19.93 5.36
C HIS A 717 0.80 -19.09 5.48
N GLY A 718 -0.37 -19.74 5.64
CA GLY A 718 -1.67 -19.08 5.70
C GLY A 718 -2.73 -19.81 4.87
N ILE A 719 -3.90 -19.20 4.72
CA ILE A 719 -5.02 -19.68 3.92
C ILE A 719 -4.85 -19.20 2.48
N ARG A 720 -4.85 -20.14 1.54
CA ARG A 720 -4.81 -19.90 0.09
C ARG A 720 -6.07 -19.18 -0.38
N ALA A 721 -5.97 -18.37 -1.44
CA ALA A 721 -7.12 -17.70 -2.03
C ALA A 721 -8.01 -18.65 -2.87
N LEU A 722 -7.46 -19.76 -3.36
CA LEU A 722 -8.19 -20.83 -4.04
C LEU A 722 -7.78 -22.18 -3.43
N SER A 723 -8.74 -23.08 -3.29
CA SER A 723 -8.47 -24.43 -2.83
C SER A 723 -7.52 -25.17 -3.77
N ARG A 724 -6.54 -25.85 -3.18
CA ARG A 724 -5.59 -26.73 -3.87
C ARG A 724 -6.28 -27.92 -4.55
N TYR A 725 -7.51 -28.27 -4.15
CA TYR A 725 -8.37 -29.24 -4.83
C TYR A 725 -8.48 -28.97 -6.34
N HIS A 726 -8.54 -27.69 -6.73
CA HIS A 726 -8.67 -27.27 -8.13
C HIS A 726 -7.41 -27.52 -8.97
N ARG A 727 -6.31 -27.97 -8.37
CA ARG A 727 -5.12 -28.43 -9.10
C ARG A 727 -5.40 -29.68 -9.93
N GLU A 728 -6.16 -30.62 -9.36
CA GLU A 728 -6.56 -31.85 -10.03
C GLU A 728 -7.98 -31.76 -10.60
N HIS A 729 -8.80 -30.84 -10.07
CA HIS A 729 -10.21 -30.66 -10.41
C HIS A 729 -10.50 -29.21 -10.82
N PRO A 730 -9.94 -28.74 -11.95
CA PRO A 730 -10.17 -27.39 -12.44
C PRO A 730 -11.67 -27.14 -12.65
N TYR A 731 -12.15 -25.96 -12.29
CA TYR A 731 -13.54 -25.61 -12.55
C TYR A 731 -13.70 -25.17 -14.00
N VAL A 732 -14.66 -25.75 -14.71
CA VAL A 732 -14.92 -25.49 -16.14
C VAL A 732 -16.40 -25.19 -16.34
N LEU A 733 -16.70 -24.09 -17.03
CA LEU A 733 -18.05 -23.65 -17.34
C LEU A 733 -18.17 -23.34 -18.85
N GLN A 734 -19.19 -23.91 -19.48
CA GLN A 734 -19.49 -23.69 -20.90
C GLN A 734 -20.68 -22.73 -21.04
N ILE A 735 -20.45 -21.59 -21.70
CA ILE A 735 -21.48 -20.59 -22.04
C ILE A 735 -21.30 -20.17 -23.50
N GLU A 736 -22.39 -20.20 -24.28
CA GLU A 736 -22.40 -19.76 -25.69
C GLU A 736 -21.30 -20.40 -26.57
N GLY A 737 -20.84 -21.62 -26.22
CA GLY A 737 -19.78 -22.33 -26.93
C GLY A 737 -18.35 -21.92 -26.56
N ALA A 738 -18.17 -21.03 -25.59
CA ALA A 738 -16.89 -20.67 -25.00
C ALA A 738 -16.64 -21.39 -23.67
N GLU A 739 -15.41 -21.87 -23.48
CA GLU A 739 -14.94 -22.43 -22.22
C GLU A 739 -14.43 -21.32 -21.29
N HIS A 740 -14.97 -21.26 -20.08
CA HIS A 740 -14.45 -20.46 -18.99
C HIS A 740 -13.88 -21.37 -17.91
N ARG A 741 -12.62 -21.12 -17.50
CA ARG A 741 -11.86 -22.04 -16.67
C ARG A 741 -11.15 -21.35 -15.50
N VAL A 742 -11.15 -22.02 -14.35
CA VAL A 742 -10.41 -21.63 -13.14
C VAL A 742 -9.49 -22.77 -12.73
N ASP A 743 -8.19 -22.53 -12.85
CA ASP A 743 -7.10 -23.43 -12.45
C ASP A 743 -6.51 -23.01 -11.10
N TYR A 744 -5.88 -23.96 -10.39
CA TYR A 744 -5.03 -23.63 -9.25
C TYR A 744 -3.66 -23.15 -9.71
N GLU A 745 -3.39 -21.86 -9.50
CA GLU A 745 -2.16 -21.15 -9.85
C GLU A 745 -1.55 -20.61 -8.55
N PRO A 746 -0.62 -21.32 -7.89
CA PRO A 746 -0.13 -20.91 -6.58
C PRO A 746 0.79 -19.67 -6.61
N ALA A 747 1.22 -19.20 -7.77
CA ALA A 747 2.22 -18.14 -7.99
C ALA A 747 1.63 -16.96 -8.78
N GLU A 748 2.33 -16.44 -9.78
CA GLU A 748 1.82 -15.51 -10.79
C GLU A 748 0.72 -16.15 -11.65
N SER A 749 -0.18 -15.35 -12.23
CA SER A 749 -1.25 -15.87 -13.08
C SER A 749 -0.73 -16.24 -14.48
N ARG A 750 -1.16 -17.40 -14.99
CA ARG A 750 -0.76 -17.86 -16.33
C ARG A 750 -1.65 -17.29 -17.42
N THR A 751 -2.64 -16.47 -17.06
CA THR A 751 -3.59 -15.84 -17.98
C THR A 751 -3.51 -14.32 -17.88
N GLY A 752 -3.73 -13.61 -18.99
CA GLY A 752 -3.78 -12.14 -19.02
C GLY A 752 -5.16 -11.57 -18.66
N LEU A 753 -6.08 -12.40 -18.17
CA LEU A 753 -7.36 -11.92 -17.68
C LEU A 753 -7.09 -10.97 -16.49
N PHE A 754 -7.78 -9.82 -16.45
CA PHE A 754 -7.75 -8.88 -15.31
C PHE A 754 -6.45 -8.10 -15.11
N GLY A 755 -5.76 -7.72 -16.19
CA GLY A 755 -4.57 -6.87 -16.09
C GLY A 755 -3.28 -7.62 -15.78
N GLY A 756 -3.37 -8.81 -15.18
CA GLY A 756 -2.30 -9.82 -15.19
C GLY A 756 -1.14 -9.63 -14.23
N ASN A 757 -1.18 -8.62 -13.33
CA ASN A 757 -0.18 -8.39 -12.28
C ASN A 757 -0.51 -9.16 -10.98
N SER A 758 -1.79 -9.30 -10.65
CA SER A 758 -2.25 -9.92 -9.41
C SER A 758 -2.86 -11.30 -9.64
N ASN A 759 -2.75 -12.20 -8.66
CA ASN A 759 -3.33 -13.53 -8.73
C ASN A 759 -4.02 -13.99 -7.42
N TRP A 760 -5.32 -14.27 -7.51
CA TRP A 760 -6.16 -14.80 -6.43
C TRP A 760 -6.50 -16.28 -6.61
N ARG A 761 -5.90 -16.97 -7.59
CA ARG A 761 -6.20 -18.38 -7.92
C ARG A 761 -5.30 -19.40 -7.22
N GLY A 762 -4.81 -19.07 -6.02
CA GLY A 762 -3.96 -19.96 -5.25
C GLY A 762 -3.04 -19.31 -4.22
N PRO A 763 -2.51 -18.09 -4.43
CA PRO A 763 -1.60 -17.46 -3.48
C PRO A 763 -2.24 -17.15 -2.12
N VAL A 764 -1.40 -16.90 -1.13
CA VAL A 764 -1.75 -16.41 0.21
C VAL A 764 -1.67 -14.89 0.22
N TRP A 765 -2.75 -14.25 0.69
CA TRP A 765 -2.87 -12.79 0.77
C TRP A 765 -3.08 -12.32 2.21
N PHE A 766 -2.31 -11.33 2.64
CA PHE A 766 -2.36 -10.79 4.00
C PHE A 766 -3.72 -10.20 4.41
N PRO A 767 -4.39 -9.36 3.59
CA PRO A 767 -5.65 -8.72 3.97
C PRO A 767 -6.72 -9.69 4.46
N VAL A 768 -7.05 -10.70 3.63
CA VAL A 768 -8.11 -11.67 3.92
C VAL A 768 -7.72 -12.65 5.02
N ASN A 769 -6.44 -13.04 5.09
CA ASN A 769 -5.94 -13.87 6.18
C ASN A 769 -6.02 -13.16 7.53
N TYR A 770 -5.67 -11.87 7.58
CA TYR A 770 -5.78 -11.05 8.78
C TYR A 770 -7.24 -10.96 9.26
N LEU A 771 -8.19 -10.75 8.33
CA LEU A 771 -9.62 -10.75 8.66
C LEU A 771 -10.11 -12.12 9.13
N LEU A 772 -9.65 -13.22 8.54
CA LEU A 772 -9.97 -14.58 9.02
C LEU A 772 -9.49 -14.78 10.47
N ILE A 773 -8.27 -14.34 10.79
CA ILE A 773 -7.71 -14.40 12.14
C ILE A 773 -8.58 -13.61 13.12
N GLU A 774 -8.95 -12.36 12.80
CA GLU A 774 -9.84 -11.57 13.67
C GLU A 774 -11.22 -12.20 13.83
N SER A 775 -11.79 -12.76 12.75
CA SER A 775 -13.07 -13.48 12.81
C SER A 775 -13.03 -14.69 13.72
N LEU A 776 -11.99 -15.52 13.62
CA LEU A 776 -11.80 -16.70 14.48
C LEU A 776 -11.69 -16.30 15.96
N GLN A 777 -11.01 -15.19 16.26
CA GLN A 777 -10.95 -14.63 17.60
C GLN A 777 -12.33 -14.17 18.10
N LYS A 778 -13.14 -13.53 17.25
CA LYS A 778 -14.51 -13.15 17.60
C LYS A 778 -15.43 -14.35 17.82
N PHE A 779 -15.31 -15.41 17.00
CA PHE A 779 -16.02 -16.67 17.23
C PHE A 779 -15.58 -17.35 18.53
N HIS A 780 -14.28 -17.36 18.82
CA HIS A 780 -13.76 -17.86 20.11
C HIS A 780 -14.33 -17.07 21.28
N HIS A 781 -14.40 -15.74 21.19
CA HIS A 781 -14.98 -14.91 22.26
C HIS A 781 -16.42 -15.31 22.62
N PHE A 782 -17.21 -15.83 21.67
CA PHE A 782 -18.54 -16.38 21.94
C PHE A 782 -18.54 -17.86 22.39
N TYR A 783 -17.84 -18.73 21.67
CA TYR A 783 -17.86 -20.17 21.90
C TYR A 783 -16.93 -20.65 23.02
N GLY A 784 -15.94 -19.85 23.40
CA GLY A 784 -14.92 -20.18 24.38
C GLY A 784 -14.12 -21.42 24.01
N ASP A 785 -13.59 -22.09 25.02
CA ASP A 785 -12.74 -23.27 24.85
C ASP A 785 -13.51 -24.57 24.55
N ASP A 786 -14.85 -24.50 24.57
CA ASP A 786 -15.74 -25.65 24.35
C ASP A 786 -15.84 -26.04 22.87
N LEU A 787 -15.72 -25.07 21.95
CA LEU A 787 -15.72 -25.36 20.52
C LEU A 787 -14.30 -25.63 20.06
N LYS A 788 -14.01 -26.91 19.81
CA LYS A 788 -12.75 -27.36 19.25
C LYS A 788 -12.95 -27.90 17.84
N VAL A 789 -11.97 -27.64 16.99
CA VAL A 789 -11.89 -28.18 15.63
C VAL A 789 -10.52 -28.82 15.42
N GLU A 790 -10.46 -29.77 14.51
CA GLU A 790 -9.20 -30.39 14.14
C GLU A 790 -8.38 -29.41 13.29
N CYS A 791 -7.12 -29.18 13.64
CA CYS A 791 -6.26 -28.24 12.93
C CYS A 791 -4.78 -28.69 12.96
N PRO A 792 -4.21 -29.09 11.80
CA PRO A 792 -4.86 -29.30 10.50
C PRO A 792 -5.88 -30.43 10.52
N ILE A 793 -6.82 -30.46 9.56
CA ILE A 793 -7.71 -31.61 9.35
C ILE A 793 -6.87 -32.88 9.11
N GLY A 794 -7.31 -34.01 9.68
CA GLY A 794 -6.60 -35.30 9.65
C GLY A 794 -5.42 -35.44 10.63
N SER A 795 -5.11 -34.43 11.45
CA SER A 795 -3.99 -34.47 12.42
C SER A 795 -4.33 -35.04 13.81
N SER A 796 -5.61 -35.25 14.11
CA SER A 796 -6.19 -35.52 15.43
C SER A 796 -5.92 -34.42 16.49
N ARG A 797 -5.30 -33.29 16.12
CA ARG A 797 -5.02 -32.17 17.02
C ARG A 797 -6.24 -31.25 17.10
N LEU A 798 -6.99 -31.35 18.20
CA LEU A 798 -8.13 -30.49 18.47
C LEU A 798 -7.68 -29.16 19.13
N LEU A 799 -7.97 -28.05 18.46
CA LEU A 799 -7.68 -26.69 18.90
C LEU A 799 -8.97 -25.89 19.06
N ASN A 800 -9.01 -25.00 20.05
CA ASN A 800 -10.05 -23.97 20.09
C ASN A 800 -9.80 -22.91 19.00
N LEU A 801 -10.78 -22.06 18.70
CA LEU A 801 -10.66 -21.10 17.60
C LEU A 801 -9.61 -20.00 17.82
N TRP A 802 -9.24 -19.71 19.08
CA TRP A 802 -8.13 -18.79 19.39
C TRP A 802 -6.77 -19.41 19.03
N GLU A 803 -6.58 -20.68 19.38
CA GLU A 803 -5.39 -21.45 19.04
C GLU A 803 -5.25 -21.59 17.51
N VAL A 804 -6.35 -21.83 16.79
CA VAL A 804 -6.36 -21.83 15.31
C VAL A 804 -5.92 -20.47 14.76
N ALA A 805 -6.50 -19.37 15.25
CA ALA A 805 -6.10 -18.03 14.85
C ALA A 805 -4.60 -17.76 15.11
N ALA A 806 -4.07 -18.25 16.24
CA ALA A 806 -2.66 -18.13 16.59
C ALA A 806 -1.74 -18.99 15.70
N GLU A 807 -2.18 -20.17 15.23
CA GLU A 807 -1.42 -20.97 14.26
C GLU A 807 -1.35 -20.29 12.89
N LEU A 808 -2.45 -19.69 12.41
CA LEU A 808 -2.48 -18.93 11.16
C LEU A 808 -1.61 -17.67 11.23
N SER A 809 -1.72 -16.92 12.33
CA SER A 809 -0.88 -15.75 12.61
C SER A 809 0.61 -16.10 12.56
N ARG A 810 1.02 -17.18 13.25
CA ARG A 810 2.41 -17.67 13.21
C ARG A 810 2.81 -18.17 11.81
N GLY A 811 1.90 -18.73 11.02
CA GLY A 811 2.13 -19.10 9.62
C GLY A 811 2.55 -17.91 8.76
N LEU A 812 1.81 -16.81 8.86
CA LEU A 812 2.09 -15.58 8.14
C LEU A 812 3.38 -14.91 8.64
N THR A 813 3.59 -14.86 9.95
CA THR A 813 4.84 -14.32 10.53
C THR A 813 6.08 -15.10 10.05
N ARG A 814 6.00 -16.43 10.02
CA ARG A 814 7.11 -17.30 9.58
C ARG A 814 7.55 -17.08 8.13
N LEU A 815 6.73 -16.47 7.28
CA LEU A 815 7.16 -16.09 5.92
C LEU A 815 8.43 -15.24 5.96
N PHE A 816 8.49 -14.32 6.94
CA PHE A 816 9.54 -13.32 7.06
C PHE A 816 10.67 -13.75 7.97
N LEU A 817 10.50 -14.76 8.80
CA LEU A 817 11.50 -15.18 9.77
C LEU A 817 12.42 -16.27 9.21
N ARG A 818 13.64 -16.34 9.76
CA ARG A 818 14.53 -17.46 9.47
C ARG A 818 14.01 -18.74 10.11
N GLY A 819 13.87 -19.77 9.28
CA GLY A 819 13.64 -21.13 9.72
C GLY A 819 14.84 -21.74 10.43
N ARG A 820 14.70 -23.00 10.85
CA ARG A 820 15.79 -23.78 11.48
C ARG A 820 16.97 -24.04 10.52
N ASP A 821 16.72 -23.97 9.22
CA ASP A 821 17.72 -24.06 8.16
C ASP A 821 18.39 -22.70 7.85
N GLY A 822 18.01 -21.64 8.57
CA GLY A 822 18.51 -20.28 8.37
C GLY A 822 17.88 -19.54 7.19
N ARG A 823 16.93 -20.16 6.48
CA ARG A 823 16.30 -19.60 5.28
C ARG A 823 14.98 -18.91 5.59
N ARG A 824 14.59 -17.92 4.78
CA ARG A 824 13.28 -17.28 4.84
C ARG A 824 12.40 -17.75 3.67
N PRO A 825 11.14 -18.13 3.90
CA PRO A 825 10.22 -18.45 2.82
C PRO A 825 10.09 -17.35 1.76
N ILE A 826 10.00 -16.07 2.15
CA ILE A 826 9.78 -14.95 1.21
C ILE A 826 10.80 -14.88 0.06
N TYR A 827 12.03 -15.37 0.23
CA TYR A 827 13.05 -15.33 -0.82
C TYR A 827 13.11 -16.59 -1.68
N GLY A 828 12.26 -17.58 -1.42
CA GLY A 828 12.17 -18.82 -2.17
C GLY A 828 13.55 -19.43 -2.47
N GLY A 829 13.83 -19.61 -3.77
CA GLY A 829 15.09 -20.15 -4.28
C GLY A 829 16.28 -19.19 -4.35
N SER A 830 16.12 -17.89 -4.08
CA SER A 830 17.17 -16.90 -4.33
C SER A 830 18.37 -17.04 -3.39
N ALA A 831 19.47 -17.61 -3.88
CA ALA A 831 20.66 -17.89 -3.07
C ALA A 831 21.27 -16.63 -2.44
N ARG A 832 21.27 -15.50 -3.16
CA ARG A 832 21.82 -14.23 -2.68
C ARG A 832 21.08 -13.73 -1.45
N PHE A 833 19.75 -13.64 -1.53
CA PHE A 833 18.93 -13.19 -0.39
C PHE A 833 18.88 -14.19 0.77
N GLN A 834 19.21 -15.46 0.55
CA GLN A 834 19.22 -16.45 1.63
C GLN A 834 20.55 -16.48 2.40
N ASN A 835 21.67 -16.38 1.68
CA ASN A 835 22.98 -16.73 2.23
C ASN A 835 23.92 -15.53 2.41
N ASP A 836 23.82 -14.52 1.56
CA ASP A 836 24.77 -13.40 1.55
C ASP A 836 24.55 -12.48 2.76
N PRO A 837 25.58 -12.23 3.61
CA PRO A 837 25.46 -11.42 4.83
C PRO A 837 25.07 -9.96 4.58
N HIS A 838 25.22 -9.45 3.37
CA HIS A 838 24.84 -8.09 2.98
C HIS A 838 23.43 -8.00 2.37
N TRP A 839 22.72 -9.13 2.24
CA TRP A 839 21.38 -9.20 1.65
C TRP A 839 20.36 -9.91 2.53
N ARG A 840 20.77 -10.94 3.27
CA ARG A 840 19.87 -11.84 4.02
C ARG A 840 19.06 -11.21 5.16
N ASP A 841 19.40 -10.00 5.55
CA ASP A 841 18.73 -9.20 6.59
C ASP A 841 17.93 -8.02 6.01
N LEU A 842 17.87 -7.88 4.68
CA LEU A 842 17.18 -6.81 3.96
C LEU A 842 15.78 -7.27 3.50
N ILE A 843 14.76 -6.98 4.31
CA ILE A 843 13.43 -7.57 4.18
C ILE A 843 12.63 -6.88 3.08
N LEU A 844 12.11 -7.68 2.15
CA LEU A 844 11.16 -7.24 1.13
C LEU A 844 9.74 -7.65 1.54
N PHE A 845 8.76 -6.83 1.17
CA PHE A 845 7.36 -7.02 1.51
C PHE A 845 6.58 -7.15 0.21
N TYR A 846 6.14 -8.38 -0.05
CA TYR A 846 5.53 -8.74 -1.32
C TYR A 846 4.02 -8.51 -1.29
N GLU A 847 3.43 -8.33 -2.48
CA GLU A 847 2.00 -8.19 -2.68
C GLU A 847 1.24 -9.43 -2.18
N TYR A 848 1.72 -10.61 -2.58
CA TYR A 848 1.19 -11.91 -2.19
C TYR A 848 2.29 -12.98 -2.11
N PHE A 849 1.93 -14.18 -1.62
CA PHE A 849 2.87 -15.25 -1.36
C PHE A 849 2.44 -16.54 -2.03
N HIS A 850 3.41 -17.28 -2.56
CA HIS A 850 3.15 -18.52 -3.24
C HIS A 850 2.40 -19.50 -2.33
N GLY A 851 1.28 -20.05 -2.81
CA GLY A 851 0.32 -20.81 -2.01
C GLY A 851 0.86 -22.10 -1.38
N ASP A 852 1.95 -22.64 -1.91
CA ASP A 852 2.53 -23.91 -1.43
C ASP A 852 3.87 -23.77 -0.67
N ASP A 853 4.77 -22.85 -1.03
CA ASP A 853 6.13 -22.74 -0.45
C ASP A 853 6.41 -21.38 0.21
N GLY A 854 5.50 -20.40 0.07
CA GLY A 854 5.58 -19.10 0.70
C GLY A 854 6.59 -18.12 0.09
N SER A 855 7.10 -18.35 -1.13
CA SER A 855 7.91 -17.34 -1.81
C SER A 855 7.11 -16.05 -2.05
N GLY A 856 7.76 -14.89 -1.94
CA GLY A 856 7.12 -13.61 -2.25
C GLY A 856 6.94 -13.43 -3.75
N ILE A 857 5.77 -12.92 -4.16
CA ILE A 857 5.36 -12.76 -5.57
C ILE A 857 4.68 -11.38 -5.75
N GLY A 858 4.76 -10.81 -6.96
CA GLY A 858 4.24 -9.50 -7.30
C GLY A 858 5.06 -8.38 -6.68
N ALA A 859 4.45 -7.21 -6.47
CA ALA A 859 5.13 -6.01 -5.98
C ALA A 859 5.98 -6.28 -4.73
N ASN A 860 7.29 -6.11 -4.82
CA ASN A 860 8.25 -6.46 -3.77
C ASN A 860 8.45 -5.38 -2.68
N HIS A 861 7.76 -4.24 -2.83
CA HIS A 861 7.69 -3.15 -1.86
C HIS A 861 6.27 -2.87 -1.37
N GLN A 862 5.32 -3.79 -1.58
CA GLN A 862 3.98 -3.76 -1.00
C GLN A 862 4.08 -3.89 0.52
N THR A 863 4.52 -2.81 1.16
CA THR A 863 4.61 -2.67 2.60
C THR A 863 3.37 -1.95 3.14
N GLY A 864 2.34 -1.82 2.30
CA GLY A 864 1.03 -1.35 2.63
C GLY A 864 0.27 -2.36 3.49
N TRP A 865 -0.40 -3.34 2.87
CA TRP A 865 -1.15 -4.35 3.62
C TRP A 865 -0.23 -5.42 4.20
N THR A 866 0.92 -5.71 3.59
CA THR A 866 1.82 -6.74 4.14
C THR A 866 2.49 -6.25 5.42
N GLY A 867 2.50 -4.92 5.63
CA GLY A 867 2.81 -4.28 6.92
C GLY A 867 1.93 -4.78 8.09
N LEU A 868 0.78 -5.43 7.83
CA LEU A 868 -0.02 -6.11 8.87
C LEU A 868 0.78 -7.17 9.65
N VAL A 869 1.87 -7.70 9.08
CA VAL A 869 2.78 -8.61 9.81
C VAL A 869 3.26 -7.99 11.14
N ALA A 870 3.46 -6.67 11.19
CA ALA A 870 3.85 -5.99 12.42
C ALA A 870 2.78 -6.11 13.52
N LYS A 871 1.50 -6.10 13.13
CA LYS A 871 0.39 -6.29 14.07
C LYS A 871 0.27 -7.75 14.51
N LEU A 872 0.48 -8.70 13.59
CA LEU A 872 0.45 -10.14 13.90
C LEU A 872 1.57 -10.53 14.89
N ILE A 873 2.79 -10.02 14.68
CA ILE A 873 3.93 -10.21 15.58
C ILE A 873 3.62 -9.62 16.97
N GLU A 874 3.06 -8.41 17.05
CA GLU A 874 2.73 -7.80 18.35
C GLU A 874 1.68 -8.61 19.12
N GLN A 875 0.67 -9.13 18.43
CA GLN A 875 -0.39 -9.94 19.03
C GLN A 875 0.11 -11.32 19.49
N SER A 876 0.81 -12.04 18.61
CA SER A 876 1.06 -13.47 18.75
C SER A 876 2.49 -13.83 19.13
N GLY A 877 3.47 -12.94 18.90
CA GLY A 877 4.88 -13.26 19.01
C GLY A 877 5.40 -14.09 17.82
N GLU A 878 6.42 -14.91 18.09
CA GLU A 878 7.09 -15.81 17.13
C GLU A 878 6.45 -17.20 17.04
#